data_AF-G5R5F0-F1
#
_entry.id   AF-G5R5F0-F1
#
_cell.length_a   1.000
_cell.length_b   1.000
_cell.length_c   1.000
_cell.angle_alpha   90.00
_cell.angle_beta   90.00
_cell.angle_gamma   90.00
#
_symmetry.space_group_name_H-M   'P 1'
#
loop_
_entity.id
_entity.type
_entity.pdbx_description
1 polymer ?
#
loop_
_entity_poly.entity_id
_entity_poly.type
_entity_poly.pdbx_seq_one_letter_code
_entity_poly.pdbx_strand_id
1 'polypeptide(L)'
;MHERDGAEVIFSSDGTGFGKSYGVIQGYVEYLERFAKTPKSDDLFPEGGFTNLLFMSPQKSQIDLDSSQKEKILAAGGEFVCVLSRKDIADLDFMDWASGLKNRDRYIQWYEGAKGSKYIGVAMRSLNYHVSQIDRCEEQLKKLTTYGSQDTNYEREILEEQLKNCRHSIRNTIESACKLLFGPDSEKASIKEYIRRGLQARQERMKNAETVRKPGKLEPKISVHEVYFELIKQVLPFEVCQYRPSVLLMTTNKFDTSTYRLVPRQRGEGVRFESVGFDLLIGGKLTPKDPQISTVAAAGHIGQVTYLRDEHFRRNPDCPFRQKNIRFTVIIDELHEAYTRLDETCHVKLITQENNLAHVISVAGRIHNAVLSLERRNKPKEAQTTFEQEMVKFITTLRNLLAEKCELSPGTTLGSILEMFRDQLGAFEVNGDAAERIISITRNVFSFNPKMYVNEEGLKRIRMRNSEGDITRTELYYEVENDASDTNPTLHDLFQLVSVILAACSEITNRHFKRWVKNGGQDNSSSQNTPLGQFVDAANNVAGVVRHIFDRTTDENLLIDHFYTYLQPKTVFTMTPIAELNYVNRGAERTIILAFEMDLVQELPEAMLLRLLTGTHNKVIGLSATSGFSHTKNGNFNRRFLARYSRDLGYRVVEREKADIDTLKALRGLRASIRNVDFRVFDDKQLKLTDIYQNCEIYRRTYDNFFDALKKPLEYDLKNTYKRRQCQRELEALLLAAYEGKNSLILSLSGTFKRAFISAWRTHQPAWRQQYGMHSRCDKKTDNDKKHDQILTFTPFKGRHTVHLVFFDSPLANVEDIRQETYLQNSNTVLVFMSSYKSAGTGLNYFVKYHDGDINDINASRLDVDFERLVLINSSFYSEVKDNSGNLNTLPNYVTVLKHYADDDITVHKLADFNVNFAHGADFNVNFAHRPWRKLSPVNGRT
;
A
#
# COMPACT_ATOMS: atom_id res chain seq x y z
N MET A 1 -27.46 9.38 6.73
CA MET A 1 -26.20 9.85 6.10
C MET A 1 -26.16 9.52 4.60
N HIS A 2 -26.36 8.26 4.21
CA HIS A 2 -26.26 7.76 2.82
C HIS A 2 -27.26 8.37 1.82
N GLU A 3 -28.30 9.06 2.32
CA GLU A 3 -29.35 9.72 1.51
C GLU A 3 -29.12 11.23 1.33
N ARG A 4 -28.29 11.90 2.16
CA ARG A 4 -28.17 13.37 2.09
C ARG A 4 -27.52 13.78 0.78
N ASP A 5 -28.04 14.83 0.17
CA ASP A 5 -27.52 15.38 -1.09
C ASP A 5 -26.20 16.14 -0.91
N GLY A 6 -25.48 16.26 -2.03
CA GLY A 6 -24.16 16.88 -2.10
C GLY A 6 -23.00 15.94 -1.74
N ALA A 7 -21.81 16.28 -2.23
CA ALA A 7 -20.59 15.56 -1.90
C ALA A 7 -20.04 15.97 -0.53
N GLU A 8 -19.56 15.00 0.25
CA GLU A 8 -19.05 15.22 1.61
C GLU A 8 -17.77 14.40 1.85
N VAL A 9 -16.76 15.01 2.47
CA VAL A 9 -15.66 14.27 3.12
C VAL A 9 -15.81 14.43 4.63
N ILE A 10 -15.89 13.31 5.33
CA ILE A 10 -16.18 13.24 6.76
C ILE A 10 -14.98 12.62 7.46
N PHE A 11 -14.46 13.33 8.47
CA PHE A 11 -13.37 12.83 9.30
C PHE A 11 -13.90 12.40 10.67
N SER A 12 -13.94 11.09 10.92
CA SER A 12 -14.30 10.53 12.24
C SER A 12 -13.03 10.01 12.92
N SER A 13 -12.55 10.79 13.88
CA SER A 13 -11.25 10.60 14.52
C SER A 13 -11.40 10.08 15.95
N ASP A 14 -12.27 9.09 16.12
CA ASP A 14 -12.85 8.81 17.44
C ASP A 14 -12.40 7.44 17.89
N GLY A 15 -11.18 7.28 18.41
CA GLY A 15 -10.67 6.11 19.15
C GLY A 15 -10.95 4.69 18.63
N THR A 16 -10.25 3.66 19.09
CA THR A 16 -10.52 2.26 18.67
C THR A 16 -11.88 1.75 19.19
N GLY A 17 -12.35 2.25 20.33
CA GLY A 17 -13.52 1.69 21.03
C GLY A 17 -14.91 2.16 20.59
N PHE A 18 -15.07 2.80 19.42
CA PHE A 18 -16.38 3.35 19.02
C PHE A 18 -17.20 2.47 18.05
N GLY A 19 -16.67 1.34 17.60
CA GLY A 19 -17.37 0.49 16.62
C GLY A 19 -17.68 1.27 15.34
N LYS A 20 -16.76 2.15 14.90
CA LYS A 20 -17.01 3.12 13.82
C LYS A 20 -17.41 2.45 12.51
N SER A 21 -16.62 1.47 12.08
CA SER A 21 -16.88 0.70 10.88
C SER A 21 -18.23 -0.02 10.98
N TYR A 22 -18.51 -0.66 12.12
CA TYR A 22 -19.82 -1.28 12.41
C TYR A 22 -20.98 -0.28 12.30
N GLY A 23 -20.86 0.90 12.91
CA GLY A 23 -21.90 1.93 12.90
C GLY A 23 -22.19 2.50 11.52
N VAL A 24 -21.17 2.67 10.68
CA VAL A 24 -21.37 3.10 9.28
C VAL A 24 -22.03 1.99 8.46
N ILE A 25 -21.61 0.74 8.62
CA ILE A 25 -22.25 -0.40 7.94
C ILE A 25 -23.70 -0.55 8.41
N GLN A 26 -23.97 -0.39 9.71
CA GLN A 26 -25.32 -0.42 10.27
C GLN A 26 -26.19 0.71 9.69
N GLY A 27 -25.64 1.92 9.57
CA GLY A 27 -26.34 3.02 8.91
C GLY A 27 -26.65 2.75 7.43
N TYR A 28 -25.81 1.96 6.76
CA TYR A 28 -26.06 1.50 5.39
C TYR A 28 -27.15 0.41 5.34
N VAL A 29 -27.15 -0.53 6.29
CA VAL A 29 -28.21 -1.55 6.45
C VAL A 29 -29.57 -0.84 6.59
N GLU A 30 -29.68 0.13 7.50
CA GLU A 30 -30.92 0.88 7.73
C GLU A 30 -31.36 1.68 6.49
N TYR A 31 -30.40 2.24 5.75
CA TYR A 31 -30.67 2.89 4.46
C TYR A 31 -31.25 1.89 3.46
N LEU A 32 -30.62 0.73 3.29
CA LEU A 32 -31.08 -0.29 2.35
C LEU A 32 -32.47 -0.83 2.72
N GLU A 33 -32.72 -1.11 4.00
CA GLU A 33 -34.03 -1.56 4.47
C GLU A 33 -35.13 -0.53 4.18
N ARG A 34 -34.82 0.78 4.29
CA ARG A 34 -35.77 1.83 3.89
C ARG A 34 -35.93 1.91 2.37
N PHE A 35 -34.84 1.86 1.63
CA PHE A 35 -34.86 1.89 0.17
C PHE A 35 -35.67 0.71 -0.39
N ALA A 36 -35.50 -0.49 0.17
CA ALA A 36 -36.15 -1.73 -0.21
C ALA A 36 -37.66 -1.80 0.13
N LYS A 37 -38.22 -0.85 0.90
CA LYS A 37 -39.68 -0.79 1.13
C LYS A 37 -40.50 -0.39 -0.09
N THR A 38 -39.84 0.14 -1.13
CA THR A 38 -40.48 0.65 -2.36
C THR A 38 -40.47 -0.37 -3.53
N PRO A 39 -39.38 -1.14 -3.74
CA PRO A 39 -39.25 -2.18 -4.78
C PRO A 39 -39.05 -3.61 -4.19
N LYS A 40 -39.21 -4.68 -4.99
CA LYS A 40 -38.95 -6.06 -4.51
C LYS A 40 -37.43 -6.34 -4.42
N SER A 41 -37.02 -7.21 -3.49
CA SER A 41 -35.61 -7.60 -3.23
C SER A 41 -34.87 -8.19 -4.46
N ASP A 42 -35.64 -8.70 -5.43
CA ASP A 42 -35.12 -9.39 -6.63
C ASP A 42 -34.94 -8.47 -7.83
N ASP A 43 -35.41 -7.22 -7.74
CA ASP A 43 -35.41 -6.30 -8.87
C ASP A 43 -34.01 -5.72 -9.10
N LEU A 44 -33.68 -5.57 -10.38
CA LEU A 44 -32.61 -4.67 -10.80
C LEU A 44 -33.15 -3.25 -10.84
N PHE A 45 -32.27 -2.29 -10.60
CA PHE A 45 -32.58 -0.86 -10.56
C PHE A 45 -31.99 -0.16 -11.79
N PRO A 46 -32.57 -0.34 -13.00
CA PRO A 46 -32.01 0.23 -14.23
C PRO A 46 -31.98 1.77 -14.21
N GLU A 47 -32.95 2.40 -13.54
CA GLU A 47 -33.05 3.85 -13.38
C GLU A 47 -32.10 4.40 -12.32
N GLY A 48 -31.48 3.53 -11.50
CA GLY A 48 -30.58 3.92 -10.42
C GLY A 48 -31.28 4.56 -9.22
N GLY A 49 -30.73 5.68 -8.74
CA GLY A 49 -31.24 6.42 -7.56
C GLY A 49 -30.84 5.83 -6.20
N PHE A 50 -29.89 4.89 -6.18
CA PHE A 50 -29.42 4.24 -4.95
C PHE A 50 -27.95 4.58 -4.63
N THR A 51 -27.53 4.22 -3.43
CA THR A 51 -26.17 4.41 -2.91
C THR A 51 -25.49 3.06 -2.76
N ASN A 52 -24.29 2.93 -3.34
CA ASN A 52 -23.36 1.83 -3.08
C ASN A 52 -22.48 2.16 -1.87
N LEU A 53 -22.09 1.14 -1.11
CA LEU A 53 -21.12 1.25 -0.03
C LEU A 53 -19.80 0.65 -0.51
N LEU A 54 -18.70 1.37 -0.36
CA LEU A 54 -17.38 0.84 -0.61
C LEU A 54 -16.57 0.86 0.67
N PHE A 55 -16.20 -0.31 1.16
CA PHE A 55 -15.41 -0.48 2.36
C PHE A 55 -13.98 -0.85 1.98
N MET A 56 -13.05 0.02 2.35
CA MET A 56 -11.63 -0.15 2.10
C MET A 56 -10.86 -0.21 3.41
N SER A 57 -9.97 -1.19 3.54
CA SER A 57 -9.05 -1.32 4.67
C SER A 57 -7.65 -1.69 4.21
N PRO A 58 -6.58 -1.26 4.90
CA PRO A 58 -5.22 -1.66 4.53
C PRO A 58 -5.00 -3.17 4.67
N GLN A 59 -5.55 -3.82 5.70
CA GLN A 59 -5.30 -5.24 5.94
C GLN A 59 -6.51 -6.10 5.57
N LYS A 60 -6.29 -7.21 4.86
CA LYS A 60 -7.35 -8.16 4.46
C LYS A 60 -8.17 -8.67 5.64
N SER A 61 -7.50 -8.91 6.77
CA SER A 61 -8.09 -9.44 7.98
C SER A 61 -9.00 -8.42 8.70
N GLN A 62 -8.98 -7.13 8.32
CA GLN A 62 -9.88 -6.09 8.87
C GLN A 62 -11.22 -6.04 8.16
N ILE A 63 -11.32 -6.66 6.98
CA ILE A 63 -12.56 -6.74 6.22
C ILE A 63 -13.37 -7.90 6.80
N ASP A 64 -13.97 -7.63 7.95
CA ASP A 64 -14.77 -8.59 8.70
C ASP A 64 -16.11 -7.95 9.04
N LEU A 65 -17.15 -8.34 8.30
CA LEU A 65 -18.50 -7.84 8.50
C LEU A 65 -19.29 -8.81 9.37
N ASP A 66 -20.07 -8.24 10.29
CA ASP A 66 -20.98 -8.99 11.15
C ASP A 66 -22.01 -9.78 10.31
N SER A 67 -22.24 -11.04 10.69
CA SER A 67 -23.14 -11.94 9.96
C SER A 67 -24.58 -11.42 9.91
N SER A 68 -25.08 -10.81 10.99
CA SER A 68 -26.43 -10.23 11.01
C SER A 68 -26.54 -9.04 10.05
N GLN A 69 -25.50 -8.20 9.95
CA GLN A 69 -25.45 -7.13 8.95
C GLN A 69 -25.43 -7.69 7.53
N LYS A 70 -24.63 -8.74 7.26
CA LYS A 70 -24.58 -9.40 5.95
C LYS A 70 -25.95 -9.94 5.52
N GLU A 71 -26.63 -10.64 6.42
CA GLU A 71 -27.95 -11.22 6.18
C GLU A 71 -28.99 -10.13 5.88
N LYS A 72 -29.03 -9.05 6.66
CA LYS A 72 -29.95 -7.92 6.43
C LYS A 72 -29.69 -7.21 5.10
N ILE A 73 -28.42 -7.01 4.73
CA ILE A 73 -28.05 -6.41 3.44
C ILE A 73 -28.57 -7.28 2.28
N LEU A 74 -28.34 -8.59 2.34
CA LEU A 74 -28.83 -9.51 1.31
C LEU A 74 -30.37 -9.57 1.27
N ALA A 75 -31.03 -9.62 2.42
CA ALA A 75 -32.48 -9.62 2.53
C ALA A 75 -33.11 -8.34 1.94
N ALA A 76 -32.47 -7.19 2.13
CA ALA A 76 -32.86 -5.90 1.56
C ALA A 76 -32.52 -5.75 0.07
N GLY A 77 -32.05 -6.81 -0.61
CA GLY A 77 -31.75 -6.78 -2.04
C GLY A 77 -30.36 -6.20 -2.37
N GLY A 78 -29.48 -6.05 -1.38
CA GLY A 78 -28.09 -5.70 -1.59
C GLY A 78 -27.27 -6.85 -2.20
N GLU A 79 -26.05 -6.55 -2.65
CA GLU A 79 -25.08 -7.53 -3.13
C GLU A 79 -23.68 -7.25 -2.54
N PHE A 80 -22.90 -8.30 -2.31
CA PHE A 80 -21.50 -8.16 -1.89
C PHE A 80 -20.55 -8.40 -3.06
N VAL A 81 -19.60 -7.50 -3.26
CA VAL A 81 -18.65 -7.55 -4.37
C VAL A 81 -17.22 -7.38 -3.85
N CYS A 82 -16.42 -8.45 -3.86
CA CYS A 82 -15.01 -8.37 -3.49
C CYS A 82 -14.16 -7.90 -4.67
N VAL A 83 -13.56 -6.72 -4.56
CA VAL A 83 -12.68 -6.15 -5.58
C VAL A 83 -11.24 -6.57 -5.27
N LEU A 84 -10.81 -7.66 -5.91
CA LEU A 84 -9.56 -8.33 -5.57
C LEU A 84 -8.33 -7.84 -6.34
N SER A 85 -7.16 -7.93 -5.72
CA SER A 85 -5.90 -7.71 -6.42
C SER A 85 -5.58 -8.80 -7.41
N ARG A 86 -4.71 -8.49 -8.39
CA ARG A 86 -4.19 -9.49 -9.33
C ARG A 86 -3.53 -10.66 -8.60
N LYS A 87 -2.86 -10.36 -7.48
CA LYS A 87 -2.25 -11.35 -6.60
C LYS A 87 -3.32 -12.17 -5.88
N ASP A 88 -4.35 -11.52 -5.34
CA ASP A 88 -5.41 -12.18 -4.58
C ASP A 88 -6.32 -13.05 -5.46
N ILE A 89 -6.49 -12.73 -6.74
CA ILE A 89 -7.20 -13.59 -7.71
C ILE A 89 -6.44 -14.91 -7.91
N ALA A 90 -5.11 -14.85 -7.93
CA ALA A 90 -4.24 -16.00 -8.18
C ALA A 90 -3.87 -16.77 -6.91
N ASP A 91 -4.13 -16.20 -5.74
CA ASP A 91 -3.92 -16.82 -4.43
C ASP A 91 -5.07 -17.78 -4.14
N LEU A 92 -4.81 -19.09 -4.22
CA LEU A 92 -5.83 -20.12 -4.04
C LEU A 92 -6.32 -20.24 -2.59
N ASP A 93 -5.54 -19.78 -1.63
CA ASP A 93 -5.90 -19.79 -0.20
C ASP A 93 -6.58 -18.51 0.26
N PHE A 94 -6.70 -17.51 -0.62
CA PHE A 94 -7.49 -16.31 -0.32
C PHE A 94 -8.94 -16.68 -0.01
N MET A 95 -9.42 -16.25 1.15
CA MET A 95 -10.81 -16.40 1.59
C MET A 95 -11.61 -15.16 1.18
N ASP A 96 -12.67 -15.38 0.42
CA ASP A 96 -13.59 -14.34 -0.03
C ASP A 96 -14.35 -13.74 1.17
N TRP A 97 -14.23 -12.43 1.37
CA TRP A 97 -14.78 -11.74 2.56
C TRP A 97 -16.30 -11.81 2.67
N ALA A 98 -17.00 -11.98 1.54
CA ALA A 98 -18.45 -12.07 1.51
C ALA A 98 -18.92 -13.49 1.81
N SER A 99 -18.46 -14.46 1.01
CA SER A 99 -18.91 -15.85 1.02
C SER A 99 -18.20 -16.75 2.04
N GLY A 100 -17.00 -16.37 2.50
CA GLY A 100 -16.15 -17.20 3.36
C GLY A 100 -15.49 -18.39 2.63
N LEU A 101 -15.65 -18.49 1.30
CA LEU A 101 -15.05 -19.56 0.51
C LEU A 101 -13.63 -19.21 0.08
N LYS A 102 -12.75 -20.22 0.05
CA LYS A 102 -11.43 -20.05 -0.57
C LYS A 102 -11.54 -20.01 -2.09
N ASN A 103 -10.62 -19.31 -2.72
CA ASN A 103 -10.51 -19.29 -4.18
C ASN A 103 -10.38 -20.69 -4.79
N ARG A 104 -9.65 -21.60 -4.13
CA ARG A 104 -9.54 -23.00 -4.52
C ARG A 104 -10.91 -23.65 -4.70
N ASP A 105 -11.74 -23.62 -3.65
CA ASP A 105 -13.07 -24.23 -3.64
C ASP A 105 -14.00 -23.53 -4.62
N ARG A 106 -13.94 -22.19 -4.65
CA ARG A 106 -14.74 -21.35 -5.55
C ARG A 106 -14.47 -21.66 -7.02
N TYR A 107 -13.22 -21.78 -7.44
CA TYR A 107 -12.87 -22.05 -8.84
C TYR A 107 -13.21 -23.48 -9.25
N ILE A 108 -13.12 -24.45 -8.33
CA ILE A 108 -13.61 -25.82 -8.56
C ILE A 108 -15.13 -25.82 -8.74
N GLN A 109 -15.87 -25.08 -7.91
CA GLN A 109 -17.32 -24.92 -8.06
C GLN A 109 -17.68 -24.27 -9.40
N TRP A 110 -16.97 -23.22 -9.82
CA TRP A 110 -17.18 -22.58 -11.13
C TRP A 110 -16.96 -23.55 -12.29
N TYR A 111 -15.90 -24.36 -12.21
CA TYR A 111 -15.65 -25.41 -13.18
C TYR A 111 -16.82 -26.42 -13.22
N GLU A 112 -17.24 -26.95 -12.09
CA GLU A 112 -18.34 -27.92 -12.05
C GLU A 112 -19.68 -27.35 -12.58
N GLY A 113 -19.97 -26.09 -12.28
CA GLY A 113 -21.19 -25.40 -12.75
C GLY A 113 -21.17 -25.00 -14.23
N ALA A 114 -20.00 -24.81 -14.84
CA ALA A 114 -19.88 -24.24 -16.18
C ALA A 114 -19.03 -25.06 -17.18
N LYS A 115 -18.55 -26.26 -16.82
CA LYS A 115 -17.78 -27.13 -17.75
C LYS A 115 -18.54 -27.51 -19.02
N GLY A 116 -19.88 -27.57 -18.95
CA GLY A 116 -20.78 -27.82 -20.09
C GLY A 116 -21.18 -26.56 -20.86
N SER A 117 -20.72 -25.37 -20.45
CA SER A 117 -21.04 -24.12 -21.15
C SER A 117 -20.46 -24.11 -22.57
N LYS A 118 -21.29 -23.74 -23.55
CA LYS A 118 -20.88 -23.52 -24.94
C LYS A 118 -19.89 -22.36 -25.09
N TYR A 119 -19.93 -21.39 -24.17
CA TYR A 119 -19.17 -20.14 -24.29
C TYR A 119 -17.86 -20.18 -23.50
N ILE A 120 -17.92 -20.62 -22.24
CA ILE A 120 -16.77 -20.57 -21.33
C ILE A 120 -16.26 -21.95 -20.90
N GLY A 121 -16.86 -23.04 -21.36
CA GLY A 121 -16.52 -24.40 -20.89
C GLY A 121 -15.04 -24.77 -21.09
N VAL A 122 -14.42 -24.29 -22.19
CA VAL A 122 -12.97 -24.46 -22.43
C VAL A 122 -12.15 -23.68 -21.40
N ALA A 123 -12.48 -22.41 -21.16
CA ALA A 123 -11.80 -21.60 -20.16
C ALA A 123 -11.95 -22.16 -18.74
N MET A 124 -13.11 -22.73 -18.40
CA MET A 124 -13.34 -23.38 -17.11
C MET A 124 -12.51 -24.66 -16.94
N ARG A 125 -12.33 -25.46 -18.01
CA ARG A 125 -11.41 -26.61 -17.98
C ARG A 125 -9.96 -26.17 -17.77
N SER A 126 -9.51 -25.10 -18.46
CA SER A 126 -8.17 -24.53 -18.26
C SER A 126 -7.99 -23.98 -16.85
N LEU A 127 -9.01 -23.33 -16.29
CA LEU A 127 -8.97 -22.83 -14.91
C LEU A 127 -8.76 -23.98 -13.92
N ASN A 128 -9.55 -25.05 -14.04
CA ASN A 128 -9.41 -26.23 -13.19
C ASN A 128 -8.03 -26.89 -13.35
N TYR A 129 -7.51 -26.97 -14.59
CA TYR A 129 -6.16 -27.46 -14.84
C TYR A 129 -5.10 -26.63 -14.10
N HIS A 130 -5.16 -25.31 -14.19
CA HIS A 130 -4.20 -24.44 -13.49
C HIS A 130 -4.30 -24.55 -11.96
N VAL A 131 -5.51 -24.69 -11.41
CA VAL A 131 -5.69 -24.97 -9.97
C VAL A 131 -4.99 -26.28 -9.58
N SER A 132 -5.23 -27.36 -10.32
CA SER A 132 -4.59 -28.66 -10.06
C SER A 132 -3.07 -28.65 -10.25
N GLN A 133 -2.53 -27.87 -11.18
CA GLN A 133 -1.08 -27.71 -11.35
C GLN A 133 -0.45 -26.98 -10.17
N ILE A 134 -1.09 -25.92 -9.67
CA ILE A 134 -0.60 -25.21 -8.48
C ILE A 134 -0.58 -26.15 -7.27
N ASP A 135 -1.64 -26.93 -7.06
CA ASP A 135 -1.68 -27.95 -6.00
C ASP A 135 -0.51 -28.92 -6.09
N ARG A 136 -0.23 -29.43 -7.30
CA ARG A 136 0.89 -30.34 -7.54
C ARG A 136 2.24 -29.71 -7.24
N CYS A 137 2.48 -28.50 -7.74
CA CYS A 137 3.75 -27.80 -7.52
C CYS A 137 3.94 -27.45 -6.03
N GLU A 138 2.89 -27.02 -5.33
CA GLU A 138 2.92 -26.76 -3.88
C GLU A 138 3.23 -28.03 -3.08
N GLU A 139 2.65 -29.18 -3.46
CA GLU A 139 2.96 -30.49 -2.85
C GLU A 139 4.41 -30.94 -3.12
N GLN A 140 4.93 -30.72 -4.34
CA GLN A 140 6.31 -31.04 -4.70
C GLN A 140 7.32 -30.16 -3.97
N LEU A 141 7.08 -28.85 -3.87
CA LEU A 141 7.93 -27.93 -3.11
C LEU A 141 7.97 -28.30 -1.62
N LYS A 142 6.85 -28.74 -1.06
CA LYS A 142 6.76 -29.25 0.32
C LYS A 142 7.64 -30.50 0.51
N LYS A 143 7.64 -31.43 -0.45
CA LYS A 143 8.52 -32.61 -0.42
C LYS A 143 10.00 -32.23 -0.51
N LEU A 144 10.38 -31.31 -1.41
CA LEU A 144 11.76 -30.85 -1.56
C LEU A 144 12.31 -30.16 -0.31
N THR A 145 11.46 -29.39 0.39
CA THR A 145 11.85 -28.67 1.61
C THR A 145 12.11 -29.63 2.79
N THR A 146 11.55 -30.83 2.76
CA THR A 146 11.68 -31.83 3.83
C THR A 146 12.94 -32.72 3.68
N TYR A 147 13.51 -32.84 2.47
CA TYR A 147 14.54 -33.85 2.16
C TYR A 147 15.81 -33.31 1.42
N GLY A 148 16.04 -32.00 1.37
CA GLY A 148 16.94 -31.40 0.37
C GLY A 148 18.47 -31.51 0.58
N SER A 149 19.19 -31.86 -0.51
CA SER A 149 20.64 -31.70 -0.77
C SER A 149 20.91 -30.52 -1.74
N GLN A 150 22.16 -30.24 -2.13
CA GLN A 150 22.50 -29.07 -2.99
C GLN A 150 21.84 -29.07 -4.39
N ASP A 151 21.49 -30.22 -4.98
CA ASP A 151 20.77 -30.31 -6.27
C ASP A 151 19.31 -29.83 -6.18
N THR A 152 18.75 -29.69 -4.97
CA THR A 152 17.35 -29.29 -4.79
C THR A 152 17.07 -27.81 -5.02
N ASN A 153 18.10 -26.97 -5.13
CA ASN A 153 17.91 -25.54 -5.39
C ASN A 153 17.45 -25.27 -6.84
N TYR A 154 18.02 -25.96 -7.82
CA TYR A 154 17.63 -25.80 -9.22
C TYR A 154 16.20 -26.30 -9.49
N GLU A 155 15.83 -27.45 -8.91
CA GLU A 155 14.47 -27.98 -8.98
C GLU A 155 13.44 -27.06 -8.29
N ARG A 156 13.83 -26.46 -7.15
CA ARG A 156 13.01 -25.45 -6.45
C ARG A 156 12.76 -24.23 -7.34
N GLU A 157 13.80 -23.67 -7.97
CA GLU A 157 13.67 -22.52 -8.86
C GLU A 157 12.71 -22.80 -10.03
N ILE A 158 12.83 -23.97 -10.68
CA ILE A 158 11.91 -24.38 -11.76
C ILE A 158 10.47 -24.45 -11.27
N LEU A 159 10.22 -25.06 -10.10
CA LEU A 159 8.87 -25.18 -9.55
C LEU A 159 8.29 -23.82 -9.13
N GLU A 160 9.11 -22.93 -8.57
CA GLU A 160 8.70 -21.57 -8.24
C GLU A 160 8.36 -20.75 -9.49
N GLU A 161 9.10 -20.92 -10.58
CA GLU A 161 8.80 -20.31 -11.88
C GLU A 161 7.50 -20.89 -12.48
N GLN A 162 7.30 -22.21 -12.41
CA GLN A 162 6.05 -22.85 -12.84
C GLN A 162 4.85 -22.36 -12.04
N LEU A 163 4.98 -22.20 -10.71
CA LEU A 163 3.93 -21.62 -9.87
C LEU A 163 3.61 -20.19 -10.29
N LYS A 164 4.63 -19.37 -10.53
CA LYS A 164 4.46 -17.99 -11.00
C LYS A 164 3.69 -17.95 -12.32
N ASN A 165 4.03 -18.83 -13.25
CA ASN A 165 3.37 -18.94 -14.56
C ASN A 165 1.93 -19.45 -14.45
N CYS A 166 1.66 -20.45 -13.61
CA CYS A 166 0.30 -20.96 -13.38
C CYS A 166 -0.59 -19.91 -12.69
N ARG A 167 -0.07 -19.22 -11.67
CA ARG A 167 -0.77 -18.11 -10.99
C ARG A 167 -1.11 -16.98 -11.96
N HIS A 168 -0.19 -16.63 -12.86
CA HIS A 168 -0.48 -15.68 -13.94
C HIS A 168 -1.57 -16.19 -14.89
N SER A 169 -1.56 -17.47 -15.23
CA SER A 169 -2.51 -18.11 -16.14
C SER A 169 -3.93 -18.20 -15.57
N ILE A 170 -4.10 -18.42 -14.25
CA ILE A 170 -5.42 -18.35 -13.58
C ILE A 170 -6.10 -17.02 -13.86
N ARG A 171 -5.38 -15.93 -13.61
CA ARG A 171 -5.92 -14.58 -13.81
C ARG A 171 -6.33 -14.37 -15.27
N ASN A 172 -5.44 -14.67 -16.22
CA ASN A 172 -5.72 -14.50 -17.64
C ASN A 172 -6.91 -15.35 -18.09
N THR A 173 -7.06 -16.54 -17.54
CA THR A 173 -8.17 -17.45 -17.84
C THR A 173 -9.50 -16.88 -17.34
N ILE A 174 -9.56 -16.36 -16.10
CA ILE A 174 -10.77 -15.73 -15.53
C ILE A 174 -11.16 -14.48 -16.34
N GLU A 175 -10.19 -13.61 -16.66
CA GLU A 175 -10.42 -12.42 -17.46
C GLU A 175 -10.90 -12.78 -18.87
N SER A 176 -10.31 -13.81 -19.49
CA SER A 176 -10.69 -14.29 -20.81
C SER A 176 -12.08 -14.93 -20.81
N ALA A 177 -12.42 -15.72 -19.79
CA ALA A 177 -13.76 -16.28 -19.62
C ALA A 177 -14.82 -15.18 -19.55
N CYS A 178 -14.57 -14.10 -18.79
CA CYS A 178 -15.47 -12.96 -18.72
C CYS A 178 -15.57 -12.23 -20.07
N LYS A 179 -14.45 -12.03 -20.79
CA LYS A 179 -14.44 -11.45 -22.13
C LYS A 179 -15.26 -12.26 -23.15
N LEU A 180 -15.23 -13.59 -23.06
CA LEU A 180 -16.00 -14.47 -23.94
C LEU A 180 -17.52 -14.29 -23.78
N LEU A 181 -18.01 -13.92 -22.60
CA LEU A 181 -19.44 -13.63 -22.37
C LEU A 181 -19.94 -12.42 -23.16
N PHE A 182 -19.02 -11.55 -23.60
CA PHE A 182 -19.30 -10.33 -24.36
C PHE A 182 -18.66 -10.34 -25.76
N GLY A 183 -18.17 -11.50 -26.19
CA GLY A 183 -17.56 -11.70 -27.50
C GLY A 183 -18.58 -11.84 -28.64
N PRO A 184 -18.11 -11.90 -29.90
CA PRO A 184 -18.98 -12.06 -31.07
C PRO A 184 -19.81 -13.37 -31.02
N ASP A 185 -19.24 -14.44 -30.45
CA ASP A 185 -19.86 -15.76 -30.34
C ASP A 185 -20.71 -15.95 -29.06
N SER A 186 -21.00 -14.88 -28.33
CA SER A 186 -21.79 -14.93 -27.08
C SER A 186 -23.30 -15.02 -27.33
N GLU A 187 -24.10 -15.21 -26.27
CA GLU A 187 -25.58 -15.13 -26.34
C GLU A 187 -26.11 -13.74 -26.78
N LYS A 188 -25.24 -12.74 -27.01
CA LYS A 188 -25.59 -11.32 -27.20
C LYS A 188 -26.45 -10.75 -26.06
N ALA A 189 -26.45 -11.41 -24.91
CA ALA A 189 -27.16 -10.94 -23.72
C ALA A 189 -26.50 -9.66 -23.18
N SER A 190 -27.32 -8.70 -22.76
CA SER A 190 -26.82 -7.51 -22.07
C SER A 190 -26.26 -7.87 -20.69
N ILE A 191 -25.35 -7.04 -20.15
CA ILE A 191 -24.83 -7.25 -18.80
C ILE A 191 -25.96 -7.30 -17.74
N LYS A 192 -26.99 -6.48 -17.91
CA LYS A 192 -28.20 -6.48 -17.07
C LYS A 192 -28.86 -7.87 -17.05
N GLU A 193 -28.95 -8.52 -18.20
CA GLU A 193 -29.58 -9.84 -18.32
C GLU A 193 -28.73 -10.95 -17.67
N TYR A 194 -27.40 -10.91 -17.80
CA TYR A 194 -26.53 -11.84 -17.09
C TYR A 194 -26.65 -11.71 -15.57
N ILE A 195 -26.70 -10.48 -15.05
CA ILE A 195 -26.90 -10.22 -13.61
C ILE A 195 -28.26 -10.79 -13.17
N ARG A 196 -29.34 -10.48 -13.92
CA ARG A 196 -30.71 -10.95 -13.60
C ARG A 196 -30.78 -12.47 -13.52
N ARG A 197 -30.27 -13.18 -14.53
CA ARG A 197 -30.27 -14.65 -14.57
C ARG A 197 -29.43 -15.27 -13.46
N GLY A 198 -28.27 -14.68 -13.15
CA GLY A 198 -27.42 -15.14 -12.06
C GLY A 198 -28.08 -15.03 -10.69
N LEU A 199 -28.75 -13.90 -10.41
CA LEU A 199 -29.51 -13.70 -9.17
C LEU A 199 -30.66 -14.71 -9.03
N GLN A 200 -31.43 -14.91 -10.10
CA GLN A 200 -32.52 -15.90 -10.10
C GLN A 200 -32.00 -17.32 -9.83
N ALA A 201 -30.93 -17.72 -10.49
CA ALA A 201 -30.37 -19.06 -10.31
C ALA A 201 -29.80 -19.27 -8.89
N ARG A 202 -29.19 -18.24 -8.30
CA ARG A 202 -28.74 -18.30 -6.89
C ARG A 202 -29.93 -18.50 -5.93
N GLN A 203 -31.04 -17.81 -6.17
CA GLN A 203 -32.25 -17.95 -5.34
C GLN A 203 -32.89 -19.33 -5.45
N GLU A 204 -33.00 -19.87 -6.66
CA GLU A 204 -33.47 -21.23 -6.88
C GLU A 204 -32.60 -22.23 -6.11
N ARG A 205 -31.27 -22.06 -6.16
CA ARG A 205 -30.32 -22.88 -5.40
C ARG A 205 -30.54 -22.76 -3.89
N MET A 206 -30.73 -21.56 -3.36
CA MET A 206 -30.96 -21.33 -1.93
C MET A 206 -32.29 -21.95 -1.45
N LYS A 207 -33.39 -21.76 -2.20
CA LYS A 207 -34.69 -22.38 -1.90
C LYS A 207 -34.61 -23.92 -1.93
N ASN A 208 -33.86 -24.46 -2.89
CA ASN A 208 -33.61 -25.89 -2.99
C ASN A 208 -32.73 -26.41 -1.83
N ALA A 209 -31.77 -25.62 -1.35
CA ALA A 209 -30.94 -26.00 -0.20
C ALA A 209 -31.76 -26.05 1.11
N GLU A 210 -32.66 -25.09 1.33
CA GLU A 210 -33.55 -25.05 2.50
C GLU A 210 -34.51 -26.26 2.54
N THR A 211 -34.99 -26.70 1.37
CA THR A 211 -35.86 -27.88 1.25
C THR A 211 -35.10 -29.23 1.32
N VAL A 212 -33.77 -29.22 1.18
CA VAL A 212 -32.90 -30.41 1.11
C VAL A 212 -32.13 -30.68 2.42
N ARG A 213 -32.44 -30.00 3.53
CA ARG A 213 -31.96 -30.34 4.91
C ARG A 213 -32.46 -31.70 5.45
N LYS A 214 -32.53 -32.73 4.60
CA LYS A 214 -32.61 -34.15 4.97
C LYS A 214 -31.21 -34.76 4.85
N PRO A 215 -30.73 -35.53 5.84
CA PRO A 215 -29.38 -36.09 5.81
C PRO A 215 -29.19 -37.01 4.59
N GLY A 216 -28.12 -36.79 3.82
CA GLY A 216 -27.69 -37.67 2.72
C GLY A 216 -27.85 -37.15 1.28
N LYS A 217 -28.32 -35.91 1.06
CA LYS A 217 -28.33 -35.29 -0.29
C LYS A 217 -27.20 -34.29 -0.47
N LEU A 218 -26.51 -34.38 -1.61
CA LEU A 218 -25.46 -33.45 -2.04
C LEU A 218 -26.01 -32.01 -2.10
N GLU A 219 -25.19 -31.04 -1.67
CA GLU A 219 -25.53 -29.62 -1.81
C GLU A 219 -25.90 -29.28 -3.27
N PRO A 220 -26.93 -28.44 -3.49
CA PRO A 220 -27.37 -28.11 -4.83
C PRO A 220 -26.26 -27.37 -5.59
N LYS A 221 -25.90 -27.89 -6.77
CA LYS A 221 -24.79 -27.39 -7.59
C LYS A 221 -25.05 -25.97 -8.09
N ILE A 222 -23.98 -25.17 -8.17
CA ILE A 222 -24.00 -23.84 -8.80
C ILE A 222 -24.37 -23.96 -10.29
N SER A 223 -25.28 -23.12 -10.76
CA SER A 223 -25.69 -23.12 -12.17
C SER A 223 -24.69 -22.35 -13.05
N VAL A 224 -24.74 -22.59 -14.36
CA VAL A 224 -23.93 -21.85 -15.32
C VAL A 224 -24.18 -20.33 -15.28
N HIS A 225 -25.42 -19.90 -15.06
CA HIS A 225 -25.78 -18.49 -14.98
C HIS A 225 -25.25 -17.82 -13.71
N GLU A 226 -25.19 -18.57 -12.60
CA GLU A 226 -24.57 -18.09 -11.37
C GLU A 226 -23.05 -17.95 -11.55
N VAL A 227 -22.40 -18.88 -12.26
CA VAL A 227 -20.97 -18.74 -12.62
C VAL A 227 -20.73 -17.52 -13.51
N TYR A 228 -21.59 -17.23 -14.49
CA TYR A 228 -21.47 -16.01 -15.30
C TYR A 228 -21.53 -14.74 -14.45
N PHE A 229 -22.47 -14.71 -13.48
CA PHE A 229 -22.59 -13.58 -12.58
C PHE A 229 -21.38 -13.42 -11.66
N GLU A 230 -20.85 -14.52 -11.11
CA GLU A 230 -19.64 -14.48 -10.28
C GLU A 230 -18.39 -14.03 -11.08
N LEU A 231 -18.25 -14.44 -12.35
CA LEU A 231 -17.20 -13.94 -13.25
C LEU A 231 -17.33 -12.43 -13.50
N ILE A 232 -18.55 -11.94 -13.70
CA ILE A 232 -18.82 -10.50 -13.87
C ILE A 232 -18.50 -9.74 -12.58
N LYS A 233 -18.91 -10.23 -11.40
CA LYS A 233 -18.54 -9.63 -10.10
C LYS A 233 -17.02 -9.54 -9.93
N GLN A 234 -16.29 -10.59 -10.32
CA GLN A 234 -14.85 -10.67 -10.15
C GLN A 234 -14.06 -9.74 -11.09
N VAL A 235 -14.52 -9.59 -12.35
CA VAL A 235 -13.76 -8.87 -13.39
C VAL A 235 -14.32 -7.47 -13.70
N LEU A 236 -15.63 -7.29 -13.57
CA LEU A 236 -16.39 -6.08 -13.89
C LEU A 236 -17.27 -5.64 -12.70
N PRO A 237 -16.71 -5.48 -11.48
CA PRO A 237 -17.48 -5.25 -10.26
C PRO A 237 -18.39 -4.00 -10.34
N PHE A 238 -17.91 -2.94 -10.99
CA PHE A 238 -18.62 -1.67 -11.13
C PHE A 238 -19.78 -1.71 -12.12
N GLU A 239 -19.82 -2.70 -13.01
CA GLU A 239 -20.98 -2.91 -13.87
C GLU A 239 -22.16 -3.46 -13.06
N VAL A 240 -21.91 -4.28 -12.04
CA VAL A 240 -22.96 -4.73 -11.10
C VAL A 240 -23.52 -3.56 -10.31
N CYS A 241 -22.64 -2.65 -9.87
CA CYS A 241 -22.99 -1.46 -9.08
C CYS A 241 -23.87 -0.45 -9.84
N GLN A 242 -24.03 -0.59 -11.16
CA GLN A 242 -24.94 0.23 -11.96
C GLN A 242 -26.40 -0.23 -11.89
N TYR A 243 -26.66 -1.43 -11.39
CA TYR A 243 -27.99 -2.05 -11.43
C TYR A 243 -28.44 -2.60 -10.07
N ARG A 244 -27.54 -2.70 -9.08
CA ARG A 244 -27.88 -3.22 -7.74
C ARG A 244 -27.09 -2.50 -6.65
N PRO A 245 -27.73 -2.08 -5.54
CA PRO A 245 -27.02 -1.57 -4.37
C PRO A 245 -26.01 -2.61 -3.89
N SER A 246 -24.76 -2.21 -3.81
CA SER A 246 -23.66 -3.12 -3.55
C SER A 246 -22.78 -2.65 -2.40
N VAL A 247 -22.33 -3.60 -1.59
CA VAL A 247 -21.21 -3.42 -0.65
C VAL A 247 -19.95 -3.96 -1.31
N LEU A 248 -19.10 -3.05 -1.76
CA LEU A 248 -17.80 -3.37 -2.32
C LEU A 248 -16.77 -3.51 -1.20
N LEU A 249 -16.00 -4.59 -1.23
CA LEU A 249 -14.97 -4.90 -0.24
C LEU A 249 -13.61 -4.94 -0.94
N MET A 250 -12.65 -4.10 -0.49
CA MET A 250 -11.33 -4.03 -1.11
C MET A 250 -10.23 -3.64 -0.14
N THR A 251 -8.98 -3.96 -0.49
CA THR A 251 -7.81 -3.45 0.23
C THR A 251 -7.38 -2.08 -0.27
N THR A 252 -6.66 -1.30 0.54
CA THR A 252 -6.17 0.03 0.11
C THR A 252 -5.31 -0.04 -1.15
N ASN A 253 -4.49 -1.08 -1.30
CA ASN A 253 -3.62 -1.31 -2.48
C ASN A 253 -4.40 -1.61 -3.77
N LYS A 254 -5.74 -1.66 -3.71
CA LYS A 254 -6.60 -1.77 -4.89
C LYS A 254 -7.10 -0.44 -5.39
N PHE A 255 -7.16 0.56 -4.53
CA PHE A 255 -7.78 1.83 -4.79
C PHE A 255 -7.01 2.66 -5.82
N ASP A 256 -5.68 2.60 -5.76
CA ASP A 256 -4.75 3.24 -6.71
C ASP A 256 -4.63 2.46 -8.04
N THR A 257 -5.17 1.25 -8.11
CA THR A 257 -5.08 0.41 -9.30
C THR A 257 -6.27 0.56 -10.24
N SER A 258 -6.05 0.27 -11.52
CA SER A 258 -7.12 0.28 -12.51
C SER A 258 -8.05 -0.93 -12.40
N THR A 259 -9.32 -0.69 -12.71
CA THR A 259 -10.39 -1.69 -12.88
C THR A 259 -10.89 -1.68 -14.32
N TYR A 260 -11.74 -2.65 -14.70
CA TYR A 260 -12.34 -2.70 -16.03
C TYR A 260 -13.76 -2.15 -16.04
N ARG A 261 -14.08 -1.43 -17.12
CA ARG A 261 -15.46 -1.09 -17.51
C ARG A 261 -15.76 -1.56 -18.92
N LEU A 262 -17.03 -1.75 -19.23
CA LEU A 262 -17.47 -2.06 -20.59
C LEU A 262 -17.67 -0.78 -21.39
N VAL A 263 -17.10 -0.73 -22.59
CA VAL A 263 -17.33 0.35 -23.56
C VAL A 263 -17.68 -0.20 -24.93
N PRO A 264 -18.52 0.48 -25.73
CA PRO A 264 -18.81 0.09 -27.10
C PRO A 264 -17.54 0.03 -27.97
N ARG A 265 -17.51 -0.86 -28.97
CA ARG A 265 -16.45 -0.83 -29.99
C ARG A 265 -16.69 0.31 -30.98
N GLN A 266 -15.61 0.91 -31.49
CA GLN A 266 -15.65 2.05 -32.43
C GLN A 266 -16.43 1.79 -33.74
N ARG A 267 -16.61 0.52 -34.13
CA ARG A 267 -17.35 0.10 -35.34
C ARG A 267 -18.75 -0.46 -35.04
N GLY A 268 -19.30 -0.21 -33.84
CA GLY A 268 -20.71 -0.46 -33.52
C GLY A 268 -21.09 -1.88 -33.11
N GLU A 269 -20.27 -2.90 -33.37
CA GLU A 269 -20.58 -4.28 -32.97
C GLU A 269 -19.82 -4.72 -31.71
N GLY A 270 -20.56 -4.92 -30.62
CA GLY A 270 -20.05 -5.49 -29.36
C GLY A 270 -19.38 -4.48 -28.42
N VAL A 271 -18.87 -5.00 -27.30
CA VAL A 271 -18.18 -4.23 -26.26
C VAL A 271 -16.70 -4.62 -26.16
N ARG A 272 -15.90 -3.76 -25.54
CA ARG A 272 -14.52 -4.03 -25.15
C ARG A 272 -14.30 -3.63 -23.70
N PHE A 273 -13.29 -4.24 -23.09
CA PHE A 273 -12.92 -3.95 -21.70
C PHE A 273 -11.92 -2.79 -21.74
N GLU A 274 -12.22 -1.73 -21.01
CA GLU A 274 -11.34 -0.57 -20.87
C GLU A 274 -10.84 -0.48 -19.43
N SER A 275 -9.53 -0.37 -19.27
CA SER A 275 -8.88 -0.18 -17.98
C SER A 275 -9.01 1.28 -17.56
N VAL A 276 -9.53 1.54 -16.36
CA VAL A 276 -9.73 2.89 -15.83
C VAL A 276 -9.37 2.97 -14.36
N GLY A 277 -8.83 4.11 -13.91
CA GLY A 277 -8.57 4.36 -12.48
C GLY A 277 -9.87 4.37 -11.68
N PHE A 278 -9.83 3.83 -10.47
CA PHE A 278 -11.00 3.72 -9.60
C PHE A 278 -11.62 5.09 -9.25
N ASP A 279 -10.77 6.04 -8.88
CA ASP A 279 -11.14 7.41 -8.54
C ASP A 279 -11.73 8.16 -9.73
N LEU A 280 -11.21 7.91 -10.94
CA LEU A 280 -11.79 8.42 -12.19
C LEU A 280 -13.16 7.80 -12.49
N LEU A 281 -13.31 6.49 -12.28
CA LEU A 281 -14.56 5.77 -12.55
C LEU A 281 -15.70 6.25 -11.64
N ILE A 282 -15.47 6.24 -10.32
CA ILE A 282 -16.48 6.65 -9.33
C ILE A 282 -16.66 8.17 -9.29
N GLY A 283 -15.58 8.92 -9.50
CA GLY A 283 -15.62 10.38 -9.65
C GLY A 283 -16.27 10.85 -10.95
N GLY A 284 -16.53 9.93 -11.90
CA GLY A 284 -17.10 10.25 -13.20
C GLY A 284 -16.22 11.21 -14.00
N LYS A 285 -14.90 10.95 -14.03
CA LYS A 285 -13.86 11.78 -14.66
C LYS A 285 -13.31 11.12 -15.92
N LEU A 286 -12.82 11.95 -16.84
CA LEU A 286 -12.00 11.50 -17.96
C LEU A 286 -10.54 11.44 -17.52
N THR A 287 -9.78 10.50 -18.07
CA THR A 287 -8.32 10.50 -17.92
C THR A 287 -7.75 11.77 -18.61
N PRO A 288 -6.96 12.59 -17.90
CA PRO A 288 -6.27 13.73 -18.52
C PRO A 288 -5.37 13.24 -19.67
N LYS A 289 -5.54 13.80 -20.87
CA LYS A 289 -4.76 13.40 -22.06
C LYS A 289 -3.38 14.05 -22.11
N ASP A 290 -3.25 15.25 -21.55
CA ASP A 290 -2.02 16.04 -21.48
C ASP A 290 -2.13 17.05 -20.32
N PRO A 291 -1.87 16.61 -19.06
CA PRO A 291 -2.13 17.43 -17.89
C PRO A 291 -1.11 18.56 -17.73
N GLN A 292 -1.47 19.77 -18.17
CA GLN A 292 -0.66 20.99 -18.00
C GLN A 292 -0.63 21.57 -16.57
N ILE A 293 -0.65 20.73 -15.53
CA ILE A 293 -0.67 21.16 -14.12
C ILE A 293 0.46 22.16 -13.82
N SER A 294 1.62 21.94 -14.45
CA SER A 294 2.82 22.75 -14.23
C SER A 294 2.74 24.16 -14.82
N THR A 295 1.94 24.39 -15.86
CA THR A 295 1.79 25.73 -16.49
C THR A 295 0.88 26.64 -15.68
N VAL A 296 -0.07 26.06 -14.94
CA VAL A 296 -1.02 26.79 -14.09
C VAL A 296 -0.54 26.94 -12.65
N ALA A 297 0.65 26.42 -12.30
CA ALA A 297 1.19 26.49 -10.94
C ALA A 297 1.35 27.94 -10.45
N ALA A 298 1.81 28.84 -11.33
CA ALA A 298 1.95 30.27 -11.03
C ALA A 298 0.63 31.06 -11.12
N ALA A 299 -0.46 30.44 -11.57
CA ALA A 299 -1.75 31.11 -11.63
C ALA A 299 -2.32 31.35 -10.22
N GLY A 300 -3.10 32.41 -10.04
CA GLY A 300 -3.85 32.63 -8.79
C GLY A 300 -4.89 31.53 -8.54
N HIS A 301 -5.37 31.44 -7.30
CA HIS A 301 -6.32 30.40 -6.84
C HIS A 301 -7.51 30.17 -7.79
N ILE A 302 -8.09 31.25 -8.34
CA ILE A 302 -9.22 31.16 -9.29
C ILE A 302 -8.80 30.45 -10.59
N GLY A 303 -7.62 30.77 -11.12
CA GLY A 303 -7.08 30.13 -12.33
C GLY A 303 -6.79 28.66 -12.10
N GLN A 304 -6.15 28.33 -10.97
CA GLN A 304 -5.90 26.95 -10.55
C GLN A 304 -7.20 26.14 -10.41
N VAL A 305 -8.22 26.68 -9.74
CA VAL A 305 -9.54 26.06 -9.58
C VAL A 305 -10.22 25.82 -10.93
N THR A 306 -10.14 26.79 -11.84
CA THR A 306 -10.75 26.69 -13.18
C THR A 306 -10.11 25.55 -13.96
N TYR A 307 -8.77 25.48 -13.98
CA TYR A 307 -8.04 24.37 -14.58
C TYR A 307 -8.41 23.02 -13.95
N LEU A 308 -8.47 22.94 -12.62
CA LEU A 308 -8.86 21.71 -11.93
C LEU A 308 -10.28 21.26 -12.32
N ARG A 309 -11.23 22.18 -12.43
CA ARG A 309 -12.62 21.86 -12.74
C ARG A 309 -12.82 21.44 -14.20
N ASP A 310 -12.22 22.18 -15.12
CA ASP A 310 -12.58 22.13 -16.54
C ASP A 310 -11.64 21.22 -17.36
N GLU A 311 -10.38 21.06 -16.91
CA GLU A 311 -9.37 20.28 -17.61
C GLU A 311 -8.94 19.05 -16.80
N HIS A 312 -8.46 19.24 -15.57
CA HIS A 312 -7.81 18.17 -14.82
C HIS A 312 -8.78 17.15 -14.22
N PHE A 313 -9.90 17.63 -13.65
CA PHE A 313 -11.01 16.82 -13.15
C PHE A 313 -12.21 16.91 -14.09
N ARG A 314 -11.93 16.95 -15.39
CA ARG A 314 -12.94 17.07 -16.43
C ARG A 314 -13.96 15.94 -16.31
N ARG A 315 -15.23 16.34 -16.28
CA ARG A 315 -16.36 15.42 -16.17
C ARG A 315 -16.45 14.51 -17.39
N ASN A 316 -16.66 13.22 -17.15
CA ASN A 316 -17.06 12.26 -18.18
C ASN A 316 -18.57 12.41 -18.43
N PRO A 317 -19.03 12.86 -19.61
CA PRO A 317 -20.46 12.98 -19.94
C PRO A 317 -21.17 11.62 -19.87
N ASP A 318 -20.46 10.55 -20.22
CA ASP A 318 -20.97 9.19 -20.38
C ASP A 318 -20.85 8.35 -19.09
N CYS A 319 -20.67 9.00 -17.93
CA CYS A 319 -20.59 8.28 -16.66
C CYS A 319 -21.96 7.69 -16.28
N PRO A 320 -22.13 6.35 -16.26
CA PRO A 320 -23.43 5.73 -16.00
C PRO A 320 -23.92 6.01 -14.58
N PHE A 321 -23.01 6.12 -13.61
CA PHE A 321 -23.39 6.43 -12.22
C PHE A 321 -24.03 7.80 -12.09
N ARG A 322 -23.48 8.82 -12.77
CA ARG A 322 -24.08 10.16 -12.73
C ARG A 322 -25.41 10.21 -13.47
N GLN A 323 -25.48 9.61 -14.67
CA GLN A 323 -26.72 9.58 -15.47
C GLN A 323 -27.89 8.94 -14.71
N LYS A 324 -27.60 7.89 -13.92
CA LYS A 324 -28.57 7.15 -13.12
C LYS A 324 -28.67 7.63 -11.67
N ASN A 325 -28.05 8.76 -11.30
CA ASN A 325 -28.00 9.27 -9.92
C ASN A 325 -27.58 8.21 -8.87
N ILE A 326 -26.62 7.36 -9.23
CA ILE A 326 -26.03 6.33 -8.36
C ILE A 326 -24.86 6.96 -7.61
N ARG A 327 -24.87 6.82 -6.29
CA ARG A 327 -23.90 7.44 -5.37
C ARG A 327 -22.99 6.39 -4.77
N PHE A 328 -21.81 6.82 -4.30
CA PHE A 328 -20.92 5.97 -3.51
C PHE A 328 -20.65 6.58 -2.15
N THR A 329 -20.81 5.78 -1.09
CA THR A 329 -20.21 6.06 0.21
C THR A 329 -18.93 5.24 0.34
N VAL A 330 -17.79 5.92 0.25
CA VAL A 330 -16.45 5.34 0.37
C VAL A 330 -15.99 5.44 1.81
N ILE A 331 -15.70 4.30 2.43
CA ILE A 331 -15.14 4.19 3.77
C ILE A 331 -13.66 3.86 3.62
N ILE A 332 -12.81 4.68 4.20
CA ILE A 332 -11.37 4.48 4.30
C ILE A 332 -11.07 4.16 5.75
N ASP A 333 -11.00 2.87 6.08
CA ASP A 333 -10.68 2.39 7.42
C ASP A 333 -9.16 2.38 7.67
N GLU A 334 -8.79 2.47 8.95
CA GLU A 334 -7.42 2.74 9.40
C GLU A 334 -6.72 3.81 8.56
N LEU A 335 -7.36 4.98 8.48
CA LEU A 335 -6.99 6.10 7.62
C LEU A 335 -5.49 6.41 7.62
N HIS A 336 -4.80 6.23 8.73
CA HIS A 336 -3.37 6.48 8.82
C HIS A 336 -2.51 5.47 8.06
N GLU A 337 -2.77 4.17 8.21
CA GLU A 337 -2.12 3.13 7.42
C GLU A 337 -2.58 3.18 5.96
N ALA A 338 -3.86 3.46 5.72
CA ALA A 338 -4.38 3.61 4.38
C ALA A 338 -3.72 4.80 3.65
N TYR A 339 -3.58 5.94 4.32
CA TYR A 339 -2.92 7.11 3.75
C TYR A 339 -1.47 6.81 3.39
N THR A 340 -0.70 6.17 4.27
CA THR A 340 0.70 5.80 3.97
C THR A 340 0.79 4.94 2.71
N ARG A 341 -0.12 3.97 2.54
CA ARG A 341 -0.14 3.13 1.33
C ARG A 341 -0.53 3.91 0.07
N LEU A 342 -1.50 4.83 0.18
CA LEU A 342 -1.87 5.70 -0.93
C LEU A 342 -0.71 6.63 -1.30
N ASP A 343 -0.01 7.19 -0.31
CA ASP A 343 1.17 8.04 -0.50
C ASP A 343 2.28 7.27 -1.22
N GLU A 344 2.59 6.04 -0.79
CA GLU A 344 3.54 5.13 -1.45
C GLU A 344 3.21 4.91 -2.94
N THR A 345 1.92 4.88 -3.31
CA THR A 345 1.48 4.67 -4.71
C THR A 345 1.60 5.92 -5.58
N CYS A 346 1.75 7.10 -4.98
CA CYS A 346 2.04 8.35 -5.69
C CYS A 346 3.48 8.40 -6.20
N HIS A 347 4.38 7.52 -5.73
CA HIS A 347 5.77 7.46 -6.14
C HIS A 347 5.97 6.51 -7.32
N VAL A 348 6.32 7.05 -8.48
CA VAL A 348 6.72 6.25 -9.64
C VAL A 348 8.24 6.14 -9.66
N LYS A 349 8.75 4.94 -9.37
CA LYS A 349 10.17 4.63 -9.51
C LYS A 349 10.58 4.64 -10.98
N LEU A 350 11.43 5.58 -11.37
CA LEU A 350 11.95 5.71 -12.73
C LEU A 350 13.29 4.99 -12.89
N ILE A 351 14.17 5.12 -11.89
CA ILE A 351 15.45 4.41 -11.81
C ILE A 351 15.53 3.69 -10.47
N THR A 352 15.82 2.39 -10.51
CA THR A 352 15.97 1.52 -9.33
C THR A 352 17.43 1.11 -9.15
N GLN A 353 17.78 0.57 -7.99
CA GLN A 353 19.13 0.03 -7.71
C GLN A 353 19.54 -1.07 -8.72
N GLU A 354 18.57 -1.80 -9.27
CA GLU A 354 18.80 -2.84 -10.28
C GLU A 354 19.07 -2.26 -11.68
N ASN A 355 18.54 -1.07 -11.97
CA ASN A 355 18.73 -0.35 -13.23
C ASN A 355 19.81 0.72 -13.05
N ASN A 356 21.09 0.34 -13.07
CA ASN A 356 22.20 1.28 -12.87
C ASN A 356 22.11 2.48 -13.83
N LEU A 357 22.01 3.71 -13.29
CA LEU A 357 21.97 4.96 -14.06
C LEU A 357 23.11 5.04 -15.07
N ALA A 358 24.30 4.57 -14.70
CA ALA A 358 25.45 4.57 -15.59
C ALA A 358 25.18 3.81 -16.89
N HIS A 359 24.42 2.72 -16.84
CA HIS A 359 24.05 1.95 -18.03
C HIS A 359 23.06 2.72 -18.91
N VAL A 360 22.10 3.43 -18.31
CA VAL A 360 21.16 4.29 -19.05
C VAL A 360 21.92 5.36 -19.84
N ILE A 361 22.88 6.02 -19.20
CA ILE A 361 23.72 7.06 -19.82
C ILE A 361 24.66 6.46 -20.87
N SER A 362 25.29 5.31 -20.60
CA SER A 362 26.15 4.60 -21.56
C SER A 362 25.42 4.25 -22.86
N VAL A 363 24.18 3.74 -22.76
CA VAL A 363 23.37 3.44 -23.96
C VAL A 363 23.02 4.72 -24.72
N ALA A 364 22.66 5.81 -24.02
CA ALA A 364 22.44 7.12 -24.64
C ALA A 364 23.71 7.64 -25.36
N GLY A 365 24.89 7.45 -24.74
CA GLY A 365 26.19 7.75 -25.32
C GLY A 365 26.48 6.98 -26.61
N ARG A 366 26.12 5.69 -26.66
CA ARG A 366 26.23 4.88 -27.89
C ARG A 366 25.36 5.41 -29.02
N ILE A 367 24.12 5.84 -28.72
CA ILE A 367 23.23 6.46 -29.71
C ILE A 367 23.82 7.81 -30.17
N HIS A 368 24.35 8.62 -29.25
CA HIS A 368 24.98 9.90 -29.57
C HIS A 368 26.16 9.73 -30.53
N ASN A 369 27.04 8.75 -30.28
CA ASN A 369 28.17 8.46 -31.16
C ASN A 369 27.75 7.94 -32.55
N ALA A 370 26.67 7.17 -32.62
CA ALA A 370 26.09 6.75 -33.90
C ALA A 370 25.60 7.96 -34.72
N VAL A 371 24.91 8.91 -34.07
CA VAL A 371 24.46 10.16 -34.71
C VAL A 371 25.65 11.03 -35.15
N LEU A 372 26.68 11.20 -34.32
CA LEU A 372 27.91 11.90 -34.71
C LEU A 372 28.57 11.27 -35.94
N SER A 373 28.55 9.93 -36.05
CA SER A 373 29.09 9.23 -37.23
C SER A 373 28.30 9.54 -38.50
N LEU A 374 26.97 9.64 -38.41
CA LEU A 374 26.11 10.04 -39.52
C LEU A 374 26.35 11.48 -39.94
N GLU A 375 26.47 12.39 -38.96
CA GLU A 375 26.77 13.81 -39.17
C GLU A 375 28.13 13.98 -39.87
N ARG A 376 29.18 13.28 -39.42
CA ARG A 376 30.51 13.31 -40.07
C ARG A 376 30.50 12.78 -41.51
N ARG A 377 29.58 11.87 -41.84
CA ARG A 377 29.42 11.30 -43.19
C ARG A 377 28.52 12.16 -44.10
N ASN A 378 27.96 13.28 -43.60
CA ASN A 378 27.01 14.13 -44.33
C ASN A 378 25.86 13.34 -44.99
N LYS A 379 25.36 12.29 -44.31
CA LYS A 379 24.30 11.44 -44.86
C LYS A 379 22.96 12.19 -44.88
N PRO A 380 22.36 12.50 -46.06
CA PRO A 380 21.13 13.28 -46.14
C PRO A 380 19.94 12.53 -45.53
N LYS A 381 18.94 13.27 -45.02
CA LYS A 381 17.80 12.71 -44.28
C LYS A 381 17.00 11.67 -45.08
N GLU A 382 16.92 11.88 -46.39
CA GLU A 382 16.24 11.00 -47.36
C GLU A 382 16.97 9.65 -47.52
N ALA A 383 18.28 9.63 -47.28
CA ALA A 383 19.10 8.41 -47.33
C ALA A 383 19.20 7.70 -45.96
N GLN A 384 18.68 8.30 -44.90
CA GLN A 384 18.65 7.69 -43.56
C GLN A 384 17.50 6.68 -43.46
N THR A 385 17.78 5.53 -42.88
CA THR A 385 16.74 4.56 -42.52
C THR A 385 15.79 5.15 -41.47
N THR A 386 14.55 4.66 -41.39
CA THR A 386 13.61 5.07 -40.34
C THR A 386 14.20 4.95 -38.94
N PHE A 387 15.08 3.97 -38.74
CA PHE A 387 15.76 3.75 -37.48
C PHE A 387 16.83 4.82 -37.17
N GLU A 388 17.66 5.18 -38.16
CA GLU A 388 18.62 6.28 -38.04
C GLU A 388 17.92 7.62 -37.79
N GLN A 389 16.75 7.85 -38.43
CA GLN A 389 15.95 9.05 -38.21
C GLN A 389 15.42 9.17 -36.77
N GLU A 390 15.01 8.06 -36.14
CA GLU A 390 14.59 8.06 -34.72
C GLU A 390 15.78 8.33 -33.78
N MET A 391 16.98 7.80 -34.09
CA MET A 391 18.20 8.11 -33.34
C MET A 391 18.56 9.59 -33.41
N VAL A 392 18.56 10.15 -34.63
CA VAL A 392 18.81 11.59 -34.85
C VAL A 392 17.79 12.41 -34.08
N LYS A 393 16.49 12.07 -34.19
CA LYS A 393 15.42 12.76 -33.44
C LYS A 393 15.69 12.74 -31.94
N PHE A 394 15.99 11.57 -31.36
CA PHE A 394 16.27 11.44 -29.93
C PHE A 394 17.43 12.33 -29.49
N ILE A 395 18.56 12.32 -30.20
CA ILE A 395 19.74 13.14 -29.88
C ILE A 395 19.49 14.64 -30.09
N THR A 396 18.75 15.01 -31.14
CA THR A 396 18.36 16.41 -31.36
C THR A 396 17.48 16.92 -30.22
N THR A 397 16.51 16.12 -29.74
CA THR A 397 15.70 16.47 -28.57
C THR A 397 16.58 16.69 -27.33
N LEU A 398 17.55 15.81 -27.06
CA LEU A 398 18.48 15.99 -25.92
C LEU A 398 19.27 17.30 -26.04
N ARG A 399 19.84 17.58 -27.22
CA ARG A 399 20.65 18.78 -27.45
C ARG A 399 19.81 20.05 -27.28
N ASN A 400 18.60 20.07 -27.82
CA ASN A 400 17.69 21.22 -27.71
C ASN A 400 17.27 21.47 -26.26
N LEU A 401 16.82 20.44 -25.54
CA LEU A 401 16.40 20.58 -24.15
C LEU A 401 17.55 21.03 -23.24
N LEU A 402 18.76 20.49 -23.41
CA LEU A 402 19.93 20.95 -22.65
C LEU A 402 20.27 22.42 -22.94
N ALA A 403 20.21 22.85 -24.21
CA ALA A 403 20.54 24.22 -24.58
C ALA A 403 19.48 25.23 -24.10
N GLU A 404 18.20 24.87 -24.16
CA GLU A 404 17.09 25.80 -23.88
C GLU A 404 16.68 25.81 -22.41
N LYS A 405 16.86 24.70 -21.68
CA LYS A 405 16.22 24.49 -20.38
C LYS A 405 17.17 24.14 -19.24
N CYS A 406 18.46 23.95 -19.50
CA CYS A 406 19.45 23.61 -18.48
C CYS A 406 20.53 24.69 -18.36
N GLU A 407 21.19 24.74 -17.22
CA GLU A 407 22.32 25.62 -16.91
C GLU A 407 23.51 24.73 -16.51
N LEU A 408 24.25 24.28 -17.52
CA LEU A 408 25.42 23.44 -17.32
C LEU A 408 26.63 24.27 -16.86
N SER A 409 27.48 23.66 -16.05
CA SER A 409 28.75 24.24 -15.62
C SER A 409 29.65 24.60 -16.82
N PRO A 410 30.46 25.66 -16.73
CA PRO A 410 31.32 26.09 -17.83
C PRO A 410 32.19 24.94 -18.38
N GLY A 411 32.22 24.78 -19.70
CA GLY A 411 32.98 23.71 -20.38
C GLY A 411 32.28 22.34 -20.42
N THR A 412 31.15 22.18 -19.73
CA THR A 412 30.37 20.93 -19.74
C THR A 412 29.43 20.90 -20.95
N THR A 413 29.43 19.78 -21.68
CA THR A 413 28.56 19.55 -22.85
C THR A 413 27.90 18.17 -22.77
N LEU A 414 26.86 17.94 -23.59
CA LEU A 414 26.27 16.60 -23.73
C LEU A 414 27.34 15.55 -24.03
N GLY A 415 28.28 15.86 -24.93
CA GLY A 415 29.37 14.97 -25.30
C GLY A 415 30.29 14.64 -24.13
N SER A 416 30.69 15.65 -23.34
CA SER A 416 31.64 15.44 -22.24
C SER A 416 31.07 14.58 -21.12
N ILE A 417 29.79 14.76 -20.77
CA ILE A 417 29.14 13.89 -19.78
C ILE A 417 28.95 12.49 -20.35
N LEU A 418 28.39 12.34 -21.56
CA LEU A 418 28.16 11.00 -22.15
C LEU A 418 29.46 10.20 -22.36
N GLU A 419 30.57 10.87 -22.65
CA GLU A 419 31.88 10.23 -22.82
C GLU A 419 32.41 9.64 -21.50
N MET A 420 32.18 10.30 -20.36
CA MET A 420 32.55 9.79 -19.04
C MET A 420 31.92 8.42 -18.75
N PHE A 421 30.66 8.22 -19.16
CA PHE A 421 29.91 6.98 -18.92
C PHE A 421 30.04 5.95 -20.05
N ARG A 422 30.87 6.19 -21.08
CA ARG A 422 30.92 5.35 -22.29
C ARG A 422 31.24 3.89 -21.98
N ASP A 423 32.29 3.69 -21.17
CA ASP A 423 32.86 2.38 -20.83
C ASP A 423 32.48 1.94 -19.40
N GLN A 424 31.48 2.60 -18.81
CA GLN A 424 31.08 2.40 -17.42
C GLN A 424 30.20 1.17 -17.23
N LEU A 425 30.72 0.22 -16.46
CA LEU A 425 30.03 -1.00 -16.01
C LEU A 425 29.82 -1.01 -14.48
N GLY A 426 30.44 -0.06 -13.76
CA GLY A 426 30.47 0.04 -12.31
C GLY A 426 29.47 1.04 -11.72
N ALA A 427 29.44 1.08 -10.39
CA ALA A 427 28.60 1.97 -9.60
C ALA A 427 29.30 3.30 -9.27
N PHE A 428 28.55 4.28 -8.76
CA PHE A 428 29.12 5.50 -8.20
C PHE A 428 29.88 5.17 -6.91
N GLU A 429 31.04 5.77 -6.71
CA GLU A 429 31.84 5.56 -5.51
C GLU A 429 32.29 6.87 -4.87
N VAL A 430 32.57 6.80 -3.58
CA VAL A 430 32.88 7.94 -2.73
C VAL A 430 33.95 7.52 -1.73
N ASN A 431 34.92 8.39 -1.51
CA ASN A 431 35.90 8.20 -0.43
C ASN A 431 35.20 8.35 0.95
N GLY A 432 35.51 7.46 1.88
CA GLY A 432 34.96 7.42 3.24
C GLY A 432 35.06 8.75 3.98
N ASP A 433 36.13 9.51 3.74
CA ASP A 433 36.34 10.82 4.37
C ASP A 433 35.33 11.89 3.90
N ALA A 434 34.82 11.76 2.66
CA ALA A 434 33.82 12.67 2.08
C ALA A 434 32.39 12.10 2.11
N ALA A 435 32.24 10.83 2.51
CA ALA A 435 31.00 10.08 2.31
C ALA A 435 29.82 10.62 3.09
N GLU A 436 30.02 10.93 4.38
CA GLU A 436 28.94 11.44 5.22
C GLU A 436 28.37 12.75 4.66
N ARG A 437 29.25 13.64 4.19
CA ARG A 437 28.87 14.93 3.60
C ARG A 437 28.12 14.74 2.28
N ILE A 438 28.68 13.96 1.34
CA ILE A 438 28.09 13.74 0.02
C ILE A 438 26.74 13.02 0.17
N ILE A 439 26.67 11.96 0.97
CA ILE A 439 25.42 11.22 1.22
C ILE A 439 24.38 12.14 1.87
N SER A 440 24.76 13.00 2.81
CA SER A 440 23.81 13.92 3.44
C SER A 440 23.18 14.91 2.44
N ILE A 441 23.99 15.47 1.53
CA ILE A 441 23.53 16.41 0.49
C ILE A 441 22.66 15.69 -0.56
N THR A 442 23.03 14.47 -0.93
CA THR A 442 22.43 13.71 -2.06
C THR A 442 21.26 12.81 -1.64
N ARG A 443 20.81 12.90 -0.40
CA ARG A 443 19.69 12.10 0.13
C ARG A 443 18.36 12.82 -0.08
N ASN A 444 17.58 12.37 -1.05
CA ASN A 444 16.27 12.92 -1.45
C ASN A 444 16.34 14.39 -1.92
N VAL A 445 17.08 14.63 -2.99
CA VAL A 445 17.16 15.93 -3.67
C VAL A 445 15.92 16.15 -4.51
N PHE A 446 15.06 17.08 -4.11
CA PHE A 446 13.91 17.48 -4.92
C PHE A 446 14.36 18.39 -6.06
N SER A 447 13.94 18.05 -7.27
CA SER A 447 13.97 18.91 -8.44
C SER A 447 12.61 19.53 -8.67
N PHE A 448 12.62 20.86 -8.65
CA PHE A 448 11.44 21.68 -8.91
C PHE A 448 11.29 21.92 -10.39
N ASN A 449 12.38 22.14 -11.11
CA ASN A 449 12.48 22.09 -12.55
C ASN A 449 13.93 21.67 -12.88
N PRO A 450 14.33 21.56 -14.17
CA PRO A 450 15.68 21.18 -14.51
C PRO A 450 16.76 22.13 -13.99
N LYS A 451 16.45 23.38 -13.63
CA LYS A 451 17.42 24.38 -13.14
C LYS A 451 17.47 24.50 -11.62
N MET A 452 16.39 24.16 -10.93
CA MET A 452 16.25 24.40 -9.48
C MET A 452 16.17 23.09 -8.69
N TYR A 453 17.08 22.98 -7.71
CA TYR A 453 17.20 21.81 -6.83
C TYR A 453 17.29 22.22 -5.36
N VAL A 454 16.83 21.36 -4.47
CA VAL A 454 17.14 21.49 -3.05
C VAL A 454 18.63 21.28 -2.84
N ASN A 455 19.28 22.14 -2.03
CA ASN A 455 20.73 22.15 -1.82
C ASN A 455 21.56 22.35 -3.10
N GLU A 456 21.06 23.13 -4.07
CA GLU A 456 21.68 23.34 -5.38
C GLU A 456 23.17 23.70 -5.31
N GLU A 457 23.56 24.64 -4.44
CA GLU A 457 24.95 25.02 -4.23
C GLU A 457 25.82 23.86 -3.72
N GLY A 458 25.25 22.95 -2.92
CA GLY A 458 25.92 21.73 -2.51
C GLY A 458 26.15 20.77 -3.68
N LEU A 459 25.20 20.67 -4.61
CA LEU A 459 25.29 19.81 -5.80
C LEU A 459 26.28 20.34 -6.83
N LYS A 460 26.38 21.66 -7.01
CA LYS A 460 27.40 22.31 -7.85
C LYS A 460 28.82 22.07 -7.33
N ARG A 461 28.97 21.87 -6.03
CA ARG A 461 30.26 21.60 -5.38
C ARG A 461 30.65 20.12 -5.33
N ILE A 462 29.75 19.21 -5.69
CA ILE A 462 30.06 17.78 -5.81
C ILE A 462 30.40 17.51 -7.28
N ARG A 463 31.64 17.08 -7.54
CA ARG A 463 32.17 16.83 -8.88
C ARG A 463 32.38 15.36 -9.14
N MET A 464 32.48 15.00 -10.42
CA MET A 464 32.55 13.62 -10.89
C MET A 464 33.78 13.42 -11.76
N ARG A 465 34.54 12.35 -11.51
CA ARG A 465 35.65 11.92 -12.37
C ARG A 465 35.70 10.40 -12.45
N ASN A 466 36.42 9.89 -13.44
CA ASN A 466 36.73 8.45 -13.45
C ASN A 466 37.71 8.14 -12.32
N SER A 467 37.51 7.00 -11.65
CA SER A 467 38.38 6.56 -10.57
C SER A 467 39.80 6.33 -11.06
N GLU A 468 40.79 6.65 -10.21
CA GLU A 468 42.21 6.50 -10.57
C GLU A 468 42.53 5.05 -10.95
N GLY A 469 42.91 4.83 -12.22
CA GLY A 469 43.25 3.50 -12.75
C GLY A 469 42.07 2.61 -13.15
N ASP A 470 40.82 3.03 -12.96
CA ASP A 470 39.61 2.29 -13.34
C ASP A 470 38.58 3.20 -14.03
N ILE A 471 38.59 3.21 -15.37
CA ILE A 471 37.64 3.95 -16.19
C ILE A 471 36.20 3.40 -16.15
N THR A 472 35.99 2.27 -15.45
CA THR A 472 34.67 1.64 -15.35
C THR A 472 33.85 2.15 -14.16
N ARG A 473 34.40 3.08 -13.36
CA ARG A 473 33.79 3.65 -12.15
C ARG A 473 33.85 5.17 -12.12
N THR A 474 32.86 5.78 -11.49
CA THR A 474 32.80 7.23 -11.29
C THR A 474 32.95 7.54 -9.81
N GLU A 475 34.01 8.27 -9.47
CA GLU A 475 34.23 8.84 -8.15
C GLU A 475 33.46 10.17 -8.03
N LEU A 476 32.67 10.30 -6.96
CA LEU A 476 32.12 11.59 -6.53
C LEU A 476 33.03 12.17 -5.45
N TYR A 477 33.40 13.43 -5.61
CA TYR A 477 34.24 14.14 -4.65
C TYR A 477 33.73 15.57 -4.46
N TYR A 478 34.07 16.17 -3.33
CA TYR A 478 33.76 17.56 -3.06
C TYR A 478 34.87 18.45 -3.64
N GLU A 479 34.52 19.52 -4.33
CA GLU A 479 35.50 20.41 -4.94
C GLU A 479 36.44 21.04 -3.91
N VAL A 480 37.68 21.30 -4.33
CA VAL A 480 38.66 22.02 -3.50
C VAL A 480 38.43 23.52 -3.68
N GLU A 481 38.26 24.26 -2.59
CA GLU A 481 37.99 25.70 -2.66
C GLU A 481 39.11 26.44 -3.42
N ASN A 482 38.70 27.29 -4.38
CA ASN A 482 39.56 28.09 -5.26
C ASN A 482 40.38 27.31 -6.31
N ASP A 483 40.11 26.03 -6.53
CA ASP A 483 40.70 25.30 -7.65
C ASP A 483 39.98 25.60 -8.98
N ALA A 484 40.40 26.69 -9.63
CA ALA A 484 39.87 27.08 -10.94
C ALA A 484 40.28 26.12 -12.09
N SER A 485 41.15 25.13 -11.82
CA SER A 485 41.59 24.16 -12.83
C SER A 485 40.66 22.96 -12.98
N ASP A 486 39.81 22.70 -11.96
CA ASP A 486 38.83 21.62 -12.02
C ASP A 486 37.64 22.00 -12.91
N THR A 487 37.59 21.38 -14.08
CA THR A 487 36.52 21.56 -15.09
C THR A 487 35.61 20.33 -15.18
N ASN A 488 35.73 19.39 -14.23
CA ASN A 488 34.93 18.17 -14.25
C ASN A 488 33.43 18.47 -14.03
N PRO A 489 32.53 17.73 -14.70
CA PRO A 489 31.09 17.84 -14.49
C PRO A 489 30.68 17.70 -13.03
N THR A 490 29.68 18.48 -12.64
CA THR A 490 29.10 18.46 -11.30
C THR A 490 27.93 17.48 -11.21
N LEU A 491 27.53 17.13 -10.00
CA LEU A 491 26.33 16.34 -9.78
C LEU A 491 25.06 17.10 -10.21
N HIS A 492 25.07 18.43 -10.12
CA HIS A 492 24.04 19.30 -10.68
C HIS A 492 23.91 19.09 -12.21
N ASP A 493 25.02 19.05 -12.95
CA ASP A 493 25.02 18.79 -14.39
C ASP A 493 24.48 17.40 -14.73
N LEU A 494 24.81 16.39 -13.90
CA LEU A 494 24.28 15.04 -14.07
C LEU A 494 22.76 15.01 -13.93
N PHE A 495 22.20 15.62 -12.88
CA PHE A 495 20.76 15.58 -12.62
C PHE A 495 19.96 16.30 -13.73
N GLN A 496 20.54 17.37 -14.27
CA GLN A 496 20.02 18.05 -15.46
C GLN A 496 19.97 17.13 -16.67
N LEU A 497 21.09 16.45 -16.97
CA LEU A 497 21.15 15.50 -18.08
C LEU A 497 20.14 14.36 -17.90
N VAL A 498 20.05 13.78 -16.70
CA VAL A 498 19.10 12.69 -16.41
C VAL A 498 17.65 13.14 -16.63
N SER A 499 17.30 14.36 -16.22
CA SER A 499 15.99 14.95 -16.48
C SER A 499 15.71 15.11 -17.98
N VAL A 500 16.71 15.51 -18.76
CA VAL A 500 16.59 15.65 -20.23
C VAL A 500 16.47 14.28 -20.91
N ILE A 501 17.23 13.27 -20.47
CA ILE A 501 17.10 11.88 -20.96
C ILE A 501 15.70 11.35 -20.64
N LEU A 502 15.16 11.63 -19.45
CA LEU A 502 13.80 11.25 -19.09
C LEU A 502 12.76 11.82 -20.07
N ALA A 503 12.82 13.13 -20.34
CA ALA A 503 11.92 13.78 -21.28
C ALA A 503 12.02 13.22 -22.69
N ALA A 504 13.23 13.10 -23.23
CA ALA A 504 13.44 12.53 -24.56
C ALA A 504 12.96 11.07 -24.66
N CYS A 505 13.16 10.27 -23.60
CA CYS A 505 12.67 8.88 -23.55
C CYS A 505 11.13 8.80 -23.56
N SER A 506 10.44 9.78 -22.98
CA SER A 506 8.97 9.85 -22.97
C SER A 506 8.33 10.16 -24.34
N GLU A 507 9.13 10.67 -25.29
CA GLU A 507 8.71 10.94 -26.67
C GLU A 507 8.90 9.75 -27.62
N ILE A 508 9.55 8.68 -27.15
CA ILE A 508 9.81 7.49 -27.97
C ILE A 508 8.52 6.67 -28.14
N THR A 509 7.89 6.84 -29.30
CA THR A 509 6.63 6.16 -29.67
C THR A 509 6.84 5.03 -30.68
N ASN A 510 7.96 5.02 -31.41
CA ASN A 510 8.24 4.02 -32.43
C ASN A 510 8.53 2.64 -31.81
N ARG A 511 7.65 1.66 -32.08
CA ARG A 511 7.72 0.31 -31.50
C ARG A 511 9.00 -0.44 -31.87
N HIS A 512 9.51 -0.25 -33.09
CA HIS A 512 10.72 -0.93 -33.55
C HIS A 512 11.97 -0.35 -32.89
N PHE A 513 12.05 0.99 -32.81
CA PHE A 513 13.13 1.66 -32.10
C PHE A 513 13.14 1.30 -30.61
N LYS A 514 11.96 1.31 -29.98
CA LYS A 514 11.80 0.89 -28.57
C LYS A 514 12.24 -0.57 -28.33
N ARG A 515 11.88 -1.50 -29.24
CA ARG A 515 12.32 -2.91 -29.16
C ARG A 515 13.84 -3.03 -29.30
N TRP A 516 14.45 -2.24 -30.18
CA TRP A 516 15.90 -2.22 -30.33
C TRP A 516 16.62 -1.66 -29.10
N VAL A 517 16.10 -0.56 -28.52
CA VAL A 517 16.62 -0.01 -27.26
C VAL A 517 16.52 -1.05 -26.14
N LYS A 518 15.47 -1.89 -26.12
CA LYS A 518 15.30 -2.91 -25.09
C LYS A 518 16.19 -4.14 -25.25
N ASN A 519 16.27 -4.71 -26.46
CA ASN A 519 16.89 -6.03 -26.67
C ASN A 519 18.02 -6.03 -27.72
N GLY A 520 18.49 -4.87 -28.16
CA GLY A 520 19.49 -4.78 -29.25
C GLY A 520 19.01 -5.33 -30.60
N GLY A 521 17.69 -5.54 -30.76
CA GLY A 521 17.08 -6.10 -31.98
C GLY A 521 16.90 -7.63 -31.99
N GLN A 522 17.20 -8.36 -30.92
CA GLN A 522 16.97 -9.80 -30.81
C GLN A 522 15.71 -10.15 -29.99
N ASP A 523 15.08 -11.28 -30.33
CA ASP A 523 13.90 -11.78 -29.63
C ASP A 523 14.29 -12.63 -28.42
N ASN A 524 13.75 -12.28 -27.25
CA ASN A 524 13.87 -13.00 -25.99
C ASN A 524 15.29 -13.13 -25.38
N SER A 525 16.25 -12.26 -25.71
CA SER A 525 17.55 -12.19 -25.04
C SER A 525 17.72 -10.89 -24.24
N SER A 526 18.28 -10.99 -23.02
CA SER A 526 18.68 -9.84 -22.22
C SER A 526 19.90 -9.17 -22.85
N SER A 527 19.76 -7.91 -23.26
CA SER A 527 20.85 -7.09 -23.82
C SER A 527 21.49 -6.22 -22.75
N GLN A 528 22.74 -5.76 -22.95
CA GLN A 528 23.33 -4.64 -22.19
C GLN A 528 22.49 -3.35 -22.29
N ASN A 529 21.54 -3.26 -23.23
CA ASN A 529 20.65 -2.11 -23.40
C ASN A 529 19.36 -2.19 -22.57
N THR A 530 19.10 -3.34 -21.91
CA THR A 530 17.88 -3.58 -21.11
C THR A 530 17.58 -2.44 -20.12
N PRO A 531 18.57 -1.84 -19.41
CA PRO A 531 18.31 -0.74 -18.49
C PRO A 531 17.69 0.50 -19.15
N LEU A 532 18.18 0.93 -20.32
CA LEU A 532 17.56 2.04 -21.06
C LEU A 532 16.16 1.64 -21.56
N GLY A 533 15.97 0.40 -21.99
CA GLY A 533 14.64 -0.11 -22.36
C GLY A 533 13.62 -0.05 -21.22
N GLN A 534 14.02 -0.44 -20.02
CA GLN A 534 13.20 -0.33 -18.81
C GLN A 534 12.95 1.13 -18.44
N PHE A 535 13.95 2.01 -18.56
CA PHE A 535 13.80 3.44 -18.33
C PHE A 535 12.83 4.08 -19.34
N VAL A 536 12.89 3.71 -20.63
CA VAL A 536 11.93 4.13 -21.65
C VAL A 536 10.52 3.61 -21.37
N ASP A 537 10.38 2.38 -20.88
CA ASP A 537 9.09 1.84 -20.43
C ASP A 537 8.52 2.67 -19.26
N ALA A 538 9.35 2.99 -18.26
CA ALA A 538 8.97 3.83 -17.12
C ALA A 538 8.59 5.26 -17.55
N ALA A 539 9.41 5.92 -18.37
CA ALA A 539 9.18 7.27 -18.87
C ALA A 539 7.89 7.36 -19.70
N ASN A 540 7.61 6.37 -20.55
CA ASN A 540 6.38 6.32 -21.34
C ASN A 540 5.12 6.18 -20.47
N ASN A 541 5.20 5.48 -19.34
CA ASN A 541 4.07 5.35 -18.42
C ASN A 541 3.67 6.68 -17.78
N VAL A 542 4.60 7.63 -17.69
CA VAL A 542 4.40 8.96 -17.10
C VAL A 542 4.58 10.10 -18.10
N ALA A 543 4.52 9.81 -19.41
CA ALA A 543 4.86 10.78 -20.46
C ALA A 543 4.05 12.08 -20.38
N GLY A 544 2.75 11.99 -20.04
CA GLY A 544 1.90 13.17 -19.87
C GLY A 544 2.34 14.10 -18.73
N VAL A 545 3.02 13.59 -17.71
CA VAL A 545 3.59 14.38 -16.62
C VAL A 545 5.00 14.85 -16.96
N VAL A 546 5.80 13.96 -17.54
CA VAL A 546 7.22 14.20 -17.85
C VAL A 546 7.41 15.31 -18.87
N ARG A 547 6.56 15.38 -19.91
CA ARG A 547 6.61 16.45 -20.91
C ARG A 547 6.60 17.85 -20.29
N HIS A 548 5.81 18.01 -19.22
CA HIS A 548 5.65 19.29 -18.55
C HIS A 548 6.65 19.52 -17.40
N ILE A 549 7.61 18.62 -17.14
CA ILE A 549 8.70 18.88 -16.18
C ILE A 549 9.46 20.16 -16.56
N PHE A 550 9.62 20.38 -17.87
CA PHE A 550 10.32 21.52 -18.48
C PHE A 550 9.43 22.75 -18.72
N ASP A 551 8.11 22.61 -18.51
CA ASP A 551 7.13 23.69 -18.63
C ASP A 551 6.81 24.33 -17.28
N ARG A 552 7.41 23.82 -16.20
CA ARG A 552 7.33 24.42 -14.88
C ARG A 552 7.93 25.81 -14.90
N THR A 553 7.31 26.73 -14.18
CA THR A 553 7.80 28.10 -14.04
C THR A 553 9.25 28.08 -13.56
N THR A 554 10.12 28.82 -14.24
CA THR A 554 11.51 29.06 -13.81
C THR A 554 11.59 30.21 -12.81
N ASP A 555 10.44 30.70 -12.32
CA ASP A 555 10.39 31.74 -11.31
C ASP A 555 10.82 31.16 -9.97
N GLU A 556 12.01 31.57 -9.54
CA GLU A 556 12.60 31.27 -8.23
C GLU A 556 11.68 31.70 -7.06
N ASN A 557 10.77 32.66 -7.31
CA ASN A 557 9.79 33.15 -6.33
C ASN A 557 8.49 32.33 -6.28
N LEU A 558 8.40 31.20 -6.98
CA LEU A 558 7.22 30.33 -6.89
C LEU A 558 6.96 29.95 -5.42
N LEU A 559 5.70 30.09 -5.01
CA LEU A 559 5.28 29.89 -3.63
C LEU A 559 5.08 28.40 -3.33
N ILE A 560 5.48 27.99 -2.12
CA ILE A 560 5.14 26.67 -1.56
C ILE A 560 3.70 26.74 -1.04
N ASP A 561 2.74 26.66 -1.96
CA ASP A 561 1.32 26.70 -1.64
C ASP A 561 0.67 25.30 -1.67
N HIS A 562 -0.65 25.27 -1.47
CA HIS A 562 -1.45 24.05 -1.51
C HIS A 562 -1.45 23.39 -2.90
N PHE A 563 -1.43 24.17 -3.98
CA PHE A 563 -1.43 23.63 -5.34
C PHE A 563 -0.09 22.99 -5.66
N TYR A 564 1.00 23.71 -5.41
CA TYR A 564 2.37 23.24 -5.52
C TYR A 564 2.56 21.96 -4.71
N THR A 565 2.17 21.96 -3.44
CA THR A 565 2.48 20.85 -2.52
C THR A 565 1.73 19.57 -2.87
N TYR A 566 0.42 19.65 -3.14
CA TYR A 566 -0.43 18.46 -3.27
C TYR A 566 -0.71 18.03 -4.72
N LEU A 567 -0.64 18.95 -5.69
CA LEU A 567 -1.04 18.67 -7.08
C LEU A 567 0.13 18.65 -8.04
N GLN A 568 1.16 19.49 -7.83
CA GLN A 568 2.28 19.54 -8.76
C GLN A 568 3.25 18.36 -8.56
N PRO A 569 3.53 17.58 -9.62
CA PRO A 569 4.50 16.48 -9.56
C PRO A 569 5.91 16.99 -9.26
N LYS A 570 6.73 16.18 -8.60
CA LYS A 570 8.11 16.52 -8.19
C LYS A 570 9.04 15.36 -8.53
N THR A 571 10.23 15.68 -9.02
CA THR A 571 11.26 14.67 -9.29
C THR A 571 12.16 14.61 -8.06
N VAL A 572 12.52 13.41 -7.59
CA VAL A 572 13.39 13.21 -6.44
C VAL A 572 14.56 12.34 -6.86
N PHE A 573 15.77 12.82 -6.60
CA PHE A 573 17.01 12.11 -6.83
C PHE A 573 17.60 11.66 -5.49
N THR A 574 18.01 10.40 -5.39
CA THR A 574 18.54 9.86 -4.14
C THR A 574 19.78 9.03 -4.40
N MET A 575 20.84 9.29 -3.63
CA MET A 575 22.00 8.41 -3.57
C MET A 575 22.08 7.71 -2.21
N THR A 576 22.15 6.38 -2.22
CA THR A 576 22.20 5.56 -0.98
C THR A 576 23.34 4.55 -0.99
N PRO A 577 24.02 4.32 0.14
CA PRO A 577 25.01 3.25 0.25
C PRO A 577 24.43 1.86 -0.04
N ILE A 578 25.17 1.03 -0.76
CA ILE A 578 24.81 -0.38 -0.99
C ILE A 578 25.28 -1.21 0.22
N ALA A 579 24.34 -1.85 0.91
CA ALA A 579 24.60 -2.58 2.15
C ALA A 579 25.33 -3.92 1.95
N GLU A 580 25.09 -4.60 0.82
CA GLU A 580 25.70 -5.89 0.47
C GLU A 580 26.37 -5.78 -0.90
N LEU A 581 27.70 -5.91 -0.94
CA LEU A 581 28.45 -5.97 -2.18
C LEU A 581 28.67 -7.43 -2.56
N ASN A 582 28.34 -7.79 -3.80
CA ASN A 582 28.59 -9.13 -4.35
C ASN A 582 30.09 -9.48 -4.48
N TYR A 583 30.98 -8.49 -4.27
CA TYR A 583 32.42 -8.66 -4.35
C TYR A 583 33.14 -7.74 -3.36
N VAL A 584 33.93 -8.31 -2.46
CA VAL A 584 34.79 -7.55 -1.54
C VAL A 584 36.16 -7.39 -2.19
N ASN A 585 36.48 -6.17 -2.65
CA ASN A 585 37.78 -5.89 -3.25
C ASN A 585 38.82 -5.61 -2.13
N ARG A 586 39.93 -6.37 -2.10
CA ARG A 586 41.06 -6.09 -1.19
C ARG A 586 41.80 -4.85 -1.70
N GLY A 587 41.44 -3.68 -1.16
CA GLY A 587 41.90 -2.36 -1.57
C GLY A 587 40.85 -1.25 -1.39
N ALA A 588 39.57 -1.64 -1.21
CA ALA A 588 38.43 -0.72 -1.08
C ALA A 588 38.01 -0.43 0.38
N GLU A 589 38.92 -0.56 1.36
CA GLU A 589 38.57 -0.39 2.79
C GLU A 589 38.07 1.02 3.13
N ARG A 590 38.32 2.02 2.27
CA ARG A 590 37.88 3.41 2.42
C ARG A 590 36.91 3.89 1.34
N THR A 591 36.36 3.02 0.51
CA THR A 591 35.48 3.44 -0.59
C THR A 591 34.06 2.94 -0.36
N ILE A 592 33.07 3.84 -0.40
CA ILE A 592 31.65 3.54 -0.27
C ILE A 592 31.01 3.58 -1.64
N ILE A 593 30.33 2.49 -2.02
CA ILE A 593 29.57 2.40 -3.26
C ILE A 593 28.15 2.93 -3.02
N LEU A 594 27.70 3.80 -3.94
CA LEU A 594 26.40 4.44 -3.92
C LEU A 594 25.53 3.92 -5.06
N ALA A 595 24.29 3.57 -4.73
CA ALA A 595 23.22 3.36 -5.70
C ALA A 595 22.48 4.68 -5.95
N PHE A 596 22.07 4.90 -7.19
CA PHE A 596 21.26 6.04 -7.58
C PHE A 596 19.81 5.61 -7.82
N GLU A 597 18.88 6.37 -7.25
CA GLU A 597 17.44 6.21 -7.43
C GLU A 597 16.85 7.52 -7.94
N MET A 598 15.85 7.40 -8.82
CA MET A 598 15.07 8.54 -9.32
C MET A 598 13.59 8.19 -9.22
N ASP A 599 12.87 9.00 -8.46
CA ASP A 599 11.43 8.87 -8.26
C ASP A 599 10.69 10.09 -8.82
N LEU A 600 9.54 9.86 -9.43
CA LEU A 600 8.56 10.91 -9.72
C LEU A 600 7.43 10.82 -8.69
N VAL A 601 7.38 11.79 -7.78
CA VAL A 601 6.27 11.99 -6.86
C VAL A 601 5.14 12.67 -7.64
N GLN A 602 4.06 11.95 -7.88
CA GLN A 602 2.84 12.48 -8.51
C GLN A 602 2.00 13.28 -7.50
N GLU A 603 0.78 13.61 -7.89
CA GLU A 603 -0.21 14.21 -6.99
C GLU A 603 -0.38 13.40 -5.70
N LEU A 604 -0.44 14.08 -4.56
CA LEU A 604 -0.64 13.46 -3.26
C LEU A 604 -2.07 12.88 -3.12
N PRO A 605 -2.32 11.98 -2.15
CA PRO A 605 -3.60 11.28 -2.00
C PRO A 605 -4.84 12.19 -1.89
N GLU A 606 -4.69 13.45 -1.50
CA GLU A 606 -5.79 14.42 -1.47
C GLU A 606 -6.41 14.68 -2.85
N ALA A 607 -5.63 14.65 -3.94
CA ALA A 607 -6.13 14.89 -5.29
C ALA A 607 -7.16 13.83 -5.74
N MET A 608 -6.95 12.60 -5.30
CA MET A 608 -7.89 11.48 -5.47
C MET A 608 -9.24 11.78 -4.81
N LEU A 609 -9.26 12.38 -3.61
CA LEU A 609 -10.50 12.80 -2.95
C LEU A 609 -11.21 13.90 -3.74
N LEU A 610 -10.47 14.87 -4.27
CA LEU A 610 -11.03 15.91 -5.13
C LEU A 610 -11.70 15.30 -6.36
N ARG A 611 -11.08 14.30 -6.99
CA ARG A 611 -11.67 13.58 -8.14
C ARG A 611 -12.97 12.85 -7.78
N LEU A 612 -13.03 12.22 -6.61
CA LEU A 612 -14.22 11.50 -6.14
C LEU A 612 -15.40 12.43 -5.81
N LEU A 613 -15.11 13.63 -5.27
CA LEU A 613 -16.10 14.55 -4.71
C LEU A 613 -16.60 15.59 -5.73
N THR A 614 -15.69 16.14 -6.55
CA THR A 614 -16.00 17.30 -7.41
C THR A 614 -17.11 16.97 -8.40
N GLY A 615 -18.25 17.68 -8.33
CA GLY A 615 -19.37 17.45 -9.24
C GLY A 615 -20.03 16.06 -9.13
N THR A 616 -19.98 15.44 -7.95
CA THR A 616 -20.67 14.19 -7.62
C THR A 616 -21.58 14.37 -6.39
N HIS A 617 -22.25 13.29 -5.98
CA HIS A 617 -22.93 13.18 -4.67
C HIS A 617 -22.28 12.11 -3.79
N ASN A 618 -21.01 11.83 -4.05
CA ASN A 618 -20.26 10.80 -3.32
C ASN A 618 -19.89 11.29 -1.93
N LYS A 619 -19.72 10.34 -1.01
CA LYS A 619 -19.28 10.60 0.35
C LYS A 619 -18.00 9.83 0.60
N VAL A 620 -17.02 10.46 1.22
CA VAL A 620 -15.81 9.80 1.69
C VAL A 620 -15.73 9.91 3.19
N ILE A 621 -15.55 8.80 3.89
CA ILE A 621 -15.46 8.73 5.34
C ILE A 621 -14.07 8.21 5.69
N GLY A 622 -13.25 9.07 6.27
CA GLY A 622 -12.00 8.66 6.89
C GLY A 622 -12.25 8.17 8.31
N LEU A 623 -12.07 6.87 8.53
CA LEU A 623 -12.14 6.24 9.85
C LEU A 623 -10.73 5.96 10.32
N SER A 624 -10.40 6.44 11.52
CA SER A 624 -9.17 6.01 12.17
C SER A 624 -9.27 6.12 13.67
N ALA A 625 -8.67 5.14 14.32
CA ALA A 625 -8.63 5.05 15.76
C ALA A 625 -7.52 5.88 16.40
N THR A 626 -6.45 6.14 15.66
CA THR A 626 -5.22 6.81 16.13
C THR A 626 -5.11 8.25 15.64
N SER A 627 -5.82 8.63 14.56
CA SER A 627 -5.69 9.95 13.94
C SER A 627 -6.66 11.00 14.50
N GLY A 628 -6.94 10.92 15.81
CA GLY A 628 -7.77 11.82 16.63
C GLY A 628 -7.46 13.31 16.54
N PHE A 629 -6.37 13.68 15.88
CA PHE A 629 -5.83 15.03 15.89
C PHE A 629 -6.16 15.71 14.57
N SER A 630 -7.04 16.70 14.64
CA SER A 630 -7.10 17.73 13.60
C SER A 630 -5.67 18.27 13.44
N HIS A 631 -5.17 18.35 12.20
CA HIS A 631 -3.85 18.92 11.84
C HIS A 631 -2.61 18.00 11.91
N THR A 632 -2.73 16.67 11.94
CA THR A 632 -1.59 15.79 11.59
C THR A 632 -1.31 15.89 10.09
N LYS A 633 -0.05 16.22 9.73
CA LYS A 633 0.39 16.39 8.32
C LYS A 633 0.92 15.10 7.70
N ASN A 634 1.16 14.07 8.53
CA ASN A 634 1.63 12.77 8.12
C ASN A 634 0.62 11.67 8.55
N GLY A 635 0.35 10.71 7.67
CA GLY A 635 -0.62 9.64 7.91
C GLY A 635 -2.07 10.11 8.01
N ASN A 636 -2.45 11.19 7.31
CA ASN A 636 -3.84 11.64 7.21
C ASN A 636 -4.02 12.58 6.02
N PHE A 637 -5.24 12.68 5.49
CA PHE A 637 -5.58 13.70 4.50
C PHE A 637 -5.56 15.08 5.15
N ASN A 638 -4.95 16.05 4.47
CA ASN A 638 -4.92 17.42 4.96
C ASN A 638 -6.30 18.08 4.84
N ARG A 639 -6.88 18.42 6.00
CA ARG A 639 -8.21 19.03 6.07
C ARG A 639 -8.23 20.49 5.64
N ARG A 640 -7.15 21.25 5.82
CA ARG A 640 -7.04 22.64 5.36
C ARG A 640 -7.02 22.72 3.83
N PHE A 641 -6.22 21.86 3.20
CA PHE A 641 -6.24 21.66 1.74
C PHE A 641 -7.66 21.38 1.25
N LEU A 642 -8.32 20.37 1.81
CA LEU A 642 -9.67 20.00 1.40
C LEU A 642 -10.69 21.11 1.69
N ALA A 643 -10.57 21.85 2.79
CA ALA A 643 -11.47 22.96 3.09
C ALA A 643 -11.29 24.10 2.10
N ARG A 644 -10.05 24.43 1.72
CA ARG A 644 -9.71 25.50 0.77
C ARG A 644 -10.39 25.33 -0.59
N TYR A 645 -10.47 24.10 -1.11
CA TYR A 645 -11.09 23.82 -2.41
C TYR A 645 -12.58 23.44 -2.32
N SER A 646 -13.15 23.29 -1.12
CA SER A 646 -14.50 22.74 -0.92
C SER A 646 -15.60 23.55 -1.60
N ARG A 647 -15.66 24.86 -1.34
CA ARG A 647 -16.64 25.78 -1.93
C ARG A 647 -16.54 25.81 -3.45
N ASP A 648 -15.31 25.88 -3.96
CA ASP A 648 -15.04 26.07 -5.38
C ASP A 648 -15.27 24.79 -6.20
N LEU A 649 -15.06 23.62 -5.62
CA LEU A 649 -15.26 22.33 -6.29
C LEU A 649 -16.60 21.66 -5.93
N GLY A 650 -17.39 22.28 -5.06
CA GLY A 650 -18.77 21.89 -4.79
C GLY A 650 -18.94 20.68 -3.88
N TYR A 651 -18.10 20.56 -2.85
CA TYR A 651 -18.24 19.55 -1.79
C TYR A 651 -18.13 20.19 -0.40
N ARG A 652 -18.44 19.43 0.65
CA ARG A 652 -18.31 19.88 2.05
C ARG A 652 -17.29 19.04 2.80
N VAL A 653 -16.48 19.72 3.62
CA VAL A 653 -15.65 19.06 4.64
C VAL A 653 -16.46 19.06 5.93
N VAL A 654 -16.70 17.87 6.49
CA VAL A 654 -17.47 17.68 7.71
C VAL A 654 -16.52 17.23 8.80
N GLU A 655 -16.40 18.07 9.83
CA GLU A 655 -15.65 17.81 11.04
C GLU A 655 -16.58 17.97 12.24
N ARG A 656 -16.10 17.51 13.40
CA ARG A 656 -16.82 17.74 14.65
C ARG A 656 -16.71 19.20 15.07
N GLU A 657 -17.80 19.69 15.64
CA GLU A 657 -17.92 21.05 16.13
C GLU A 657 -18.07 21.05 17.66
N LYS A 658 -17.96 22.24 18.29
CA LYS A 658 -18.13 22.37 19.74
C LYS A 658 -19.49 21.85 20.23
N ALA A 659 -20.52 21.93 19.40
CA ALA A 659 -21.87 21.43 19.70
C ALA A 659 -21.91 19.90 19.91
N ASP A 660 -20.97 19.14 19.34
CA ASP A 660 -20.93 17.69 19.48
C ASP A 660 -20.42 17.24 20.86
N ILE A 661 -19.80 18.15 21.64
CA ILE A 661 -19.14 17.81 22.91
C ILE A 661 -20.10 17.17 23.91
N ASP A 662 -21.32 17.71 24.06
CA ASP A 662 -22.27 17.21 25.05
C ASP A 662 -22.79 15.82 24.70
N THR A 663 -23.04 15.56 23.42
CA THR A 663 -23.39 14.22 22.91
C THR A 663 -22.27 13.22 23.21
N LEU A 664 -21.01 13.61 23.01
CA LEU A 664 -19.85 12.75 23.30
C LEU A 664 -19.65 12.53 24.81
N LYS A 665 -19.91 13.55 25.64
CA LYS A 665 -19.90 13.42 27.10
C LYS A 665 -21.00 12.45 27.56
N ALA A 666 -22.22 12.59 27.04
CA ALA A 666 -23.32 11.69 27.35
C ALA A 666 -22.99 10.24 26.95
N LEU A 667 -22.44 10.04 25.76
CA LEU A 667 -22.00 8.72 25.30
C LEU A 667 -20.89 8.12 26.18
N ARG A 668 -19.91 8.93 26.62
CA ARG A 668 -18.88 8.50 27.57
C ARG A 668 -19.47 8.14 28.93
N GLY A 669 -20.41 8.94 29.43
CA GLY A 669 -21.13 8.68 30.68
C GLY A 669 -21.90 7.35 30.63
N LEU A 670 -22.62 7.11 29.53
CA LEU A 670 -23.33 5.84 29.31
C LEU A 670 -22.36 4.64 29.23
N ARG A 671 -21.17 4.81 28.65
CA ARG A 671 -20.17 3.73 28.63
C ARG A 671 -19.57 3.47 30.01
N ALA A 672 -19.32 4.51 30.78
CA ALA A 672 -18.80 4.40 32.14
C ALA A 672 -19.81 3.73 33.08
N SER A 673 -21.12 3.87 32.84
CA SER A 673 -22.13 3.15 33.64
C SER A 673 -22.21 1.66 33.28
N ILE A 674 -21.77 1.27 32.08
CA ILE A 674 -21.78 -0.12 31.61
C ILE A 674 -20.45 -0.83 31.90
N ARG A 675 -19.36 -0.08 32.13
CA ARG A 675 -18.00 -0.63 32.37
C ARG A 675 -17.28 0.10 33.51
N ASN A 676 -16.85 -0.65 34.53
CA ASN A 676 -15.95 -0.13 35.56
C ASN A 676 -14.49 -0.25 35.09
N VAL A 677 -13.83 0.87 34.76
CA VAL A 677 -12.49 0.90 34.18
C VAL A 677 -11.54 1.74 35.03
N ASP A 678 -10.42 1.14 35.45
CA ASP A 678 -9.31 1.81 36.15
C ASP A 678 -8.18 2.15 35.15
N PHE A 679 -7.78 3.42 35.07
CA PHE A 679 -6.71 3.87 34.18
C PHE A 679 -5.41 4.10 34.96
N ARG A 680 -4.40 3.25 34.72
CA ARG A 680 -3.07 3.37 35.31
C ARG A 680 -2.06 3.85 34.29
N VAL A 681 -1.51 5.03 34.51
CA VAL A 681 -0.45 5.61 33.66
C VAL A 681 0.90 5.31 34.29
N PHE A 682 1.81 4.71 33.52
CA PHE A 682 3.19 4.45 33.94
C PHE A 682 4.15 5.43 33.26
N ASP A 683 5.17 5.87 34.02
CA ASP A 683 6.13 6.87 33.57
C ASP A 683 7.02 6.35 32.42
N ASP A 684 7.53 7.24 31.58
CA ASP A 684 8.39 6.90 30.45
C ASP A 684 9.71 6.25 30.89
N LYS A 685 10.17 6.56 32.12
CA LYS A 685 11.37 6.01 32.76
C LYS A 685 11.14 4.70 33.52
N GLN A 686 9.91 4.36 33.87
CA GLN A 686 9.62 3.21 34.72
C GLN A 686 9.91 1.89 33.99
N LEU A 687 10.78 1.03 34.54
CA LEU A 687 11.15 -0.24 33.89
C LEU A 687 10.05 -1.30 33.95
N LYS A 688 9.17 -1.21 34.96
CA LYS A 688 8.12 -2.18 35.29
C LYS A 688 6.74 -1.52 35.32
N LEU A 689 5.68 -2.27 35.11
CA LEU A 689 4.28 -1.83 35.14
C LEU A 689 3.75 -1.76 36.57
N THR A 690 4.21 -2.65 37.45
CA THR A 690 3.73 -2.80 38.82
C THR A 690 4.89 -2.95 39.80
N ASP A 691 4.59 -2.85 41.09
CA ASP A 691 5.48 -3.15 42.21
C ASP A 691 5.55 -4.65 42.53
N ILE A 692 4.71 -5.50 41.91
CA ILE A 692 4.67 -6.97 42.14
C ILE A 692 6.04 -7.60 41.92
N TYR A 693 6.79 -7.14 40.91
CA TYR A 693 8.15 -7.62 40.65
C TYR A 693 9.10 -7.38 41.84
N GLN A 694 8.93 -6.28 42.56
CA GLN A 694 9.76 -5.93 43.73
C GLN A 694 9.27 -6.65 44.99
N ASN A 695 7.95 -6.81 45.13
CA ASN A 695 7.30 -7.25 46.37
C ASN A 695 7.00 -8.75 46.43
N CYS A 696 7.07 -9.50 45.32
CA CYS A 696 6.79 -10.93 45.28
C CYS A 696 8.00 -11.73 44.75
N GLU A 697 8.62 -12.53 45.62
CA GLU A 697 9.79 -13.33 45.28
C GLU A 697 9.51 -14.38 44.19
N ILE A 698 8.38 -15.09 44.29
CA ILE A 698 7.98 -16.11 43.32
C ILE A 698 7.80 -15.46 41.94
N TYR A 699 7.14 -14.30 41.89
CA TYR A 699 6.96 -13.55 40.65
C TYR A 699 8.30 -13.14 40.04
N ARG A 700 9.17 -12.52 40.86
CA ARG A 700 10.51 -12.09 40.45
C ARG A 700 11.33 -13.24 39.88
N ARG A 701 11.38 -14.39 40.55
CA ARG A 701 12.14 -15.56 40.11
C ARG A 701 11.66 -16.10 38.76
N THR A 702 10.34 -16.21 38.56
CA THR A 702 9.80 -16.64 37.26
C THR A 702 10.07 -15.59 36.19
N TYR A 703 9.88 -14.31 36.49
CA TYR A 703 10.20 -13.22 35.56
C TYR A 703 11.65 -13.29 35.09
N ASP A 704 12.59 -13.41 36.04
CA ASP A 704 14.03 -13.40 35.74
C ASP A 704 14.42 -14.63 34.89
N ASN A 705 13.84 -15.80 35.16
CA ASN A 705 14.03 -16.99 34.35
C ASN A 705 13.61 -16.80 32.88
N PHE A 706 12.42 -16.23 32.64
CA PHE A 706 11.99 -15.90 31.28
C PHE A 706 12.87 -14.82 30.64
N PHE A 707 13.20 -13.77 31.40
CA PHE A 707 13.99 -12.65 30.87
C PHE A 707 15.42 -13.07 30.51
N ASP A 708 16.04 -13.95 31.29
CA ASP A 708 17.37 -14.50 31.00
C ASP A 708 17.40 -15.28 29.69
N ALA A 709 16.37 -16.08 29.41
CA ALA A 709 16.23 -16.79 28.13
C ALA A 709 16.04 -15.83 26.94
N LEU A 710 15.46 -14.65 27.17
CA LEU A 710 15.26 -13.62 26.15
C LEU A 710 16.50 -12.75 25.89
N LYS A 711 17.51 -12.73 26.78
CA LYS A 711 18.70 -11.86 26.63
C LYS A 711 19.47 -12.11 25.35
N LYS A 712 19.69 -13.38 24.97
CA LYS A 712 20.44 -13.74 23.76
C LYS A 712 19.68 -13.35 22.48
N PRO A 713 18.39 -13.70 22.30
CA PRO A 713 17.61 -13.20 21.16
C PRO A 713 17.47 -11.68 21.07
N LEU A 714 17.60 -10.94 22.18
CA LEU A 714 17.44 -9.49 22.25
C LEU A 714 18.77 -8.71 22.39
N GLU A 715 19.93 -9.33 22.16
CA GLU A 715 21.23 -8.73 22.49
C GLU A 715 21.41 -7.30 21.95
N TYR A 716 21.08 -7.07 20.67
CA TYR A 716 21.17 -5.76 20.05
C TYR A 716 20.08 -4.78 20.54
N ASP A 717 18.85 -5.27 20.67
CA ASP A 717 17.71 -4.45 21.12
C ASP A 717 17.89 -3.96 22.56
N LEU A 718 18.48 -4.76 23.44
CA LEU A 718 18.71 -4.41 24.85
C LEU A 718 19.74 -3.28 25.03
N LYS A 719 20.57 -2.99 24.02
CA LYS A 719 21.47 -1.82 24.02
C LYS A 719 20.70 -0.51 23.92
N ASN A 720 19.50 -0.52 23.33
CA ASN A 720 18.62 0.63 23.26
C ASN A 720 17.71 0.69 24.50
N THR A 721 17.85 1.75 25.30
CA THR A 721 17.08 1.93 26.56
C THR A 721 15.57 1.84 26.35
N TYR A 722 15.04 2.33 25.23
CA TYR A 722 13.60 2.30 24.93
C TYR A 722 13.12 0.89 24.59
N LYS A 723 13.89 0.13 23.80
CA LYS A 723 13.58 -1.26 23.46
C LYS A 723 13.72 -2.20 24.66
N ARG A 724 14.71 -1.96 25.51
CA ARG A 724 14.84 -2.63 26.81
C ARG A 724 13.60 -2.43 27.68
N ARG A 725 13.14 -1.18 27.85
CA ARG A 725 11.90 -0.88 28.59
C ARG A 725 10.69 -1.57 27.98
N GLN A 726 10.54 -1.52 26.65
CA GLN A 726 9.45 -2.16 25.93
C GLN A 726 9.38 -3.67 26.26
N CYS A 727 10.48 -4.40 26.05
CA CYS A 727 10.52 -5.85 26.25
C CYS A 727 10.28 -6.25 27.72
N GLN A 728 10.78 -5.46 28.67
CA GLN A 728 10.56 -5.73 30.09
C GLN A 728 9.08 -5.58 30.49
N ARG A 729 8.43 -4.53 29.99
CA ARG A 729 7.00 -4.27 30.20
C ARG A 729 6.14 -5.33 29.51
N GLU A 730 6.52 -5.79 28.32
CA GLU A 730 5.80 -6.85 27.58
C GLU A 730 5.83 -8.17 28.34
N LEU A 731 7.00 -8.57 28.86
CA LEU A 731 7.12 -9.78 29.68
C LEU A 731 6.32 -9.66 30.99
N GLU A 732 6.38 -8.51 31.65
CA GLU A 732 5.62 -8.31 32.88
C GLU A 732 4.11 -8.36 32.63
N ALA A 733 3.62 -7.71 31.57
CA ALA A 733 2.20 -7.74 31.21
C ALA A 733 1.70 -9.18 30.95
N LEU A 734 2.50 -10.00 30.26
CA LEU A 734 2.21 -11.41 30.01
C LEU A 734 2.08 -12.20 31.33
N LEU A 735 3.06 -12.05 32.24
CA LEU A 735 3.08 -12.80 33.50
C LEU A 735 2.01 -12.29 34.49
N LEU A 736 1.70 -10.99 34.48
CA LEU A 736 0.61 -10.41 35.27
C LEU A 736 -0.76 -10.99 34.91
N ALA A 737 -0.97 -11.43 33.67
CA ALA A 737 -2.22 -12.07 33.26
C ALA A 737 -2.43 -13.37 34.04
N ALA A 738 -1.39 -14.22 34.11
CA ALA A 738 -1.41 -15.46 34.86
C ALA A 738 -1.51 -15.24 36.38
N TYR A 739 -0.84 -14.21 36.88
CA TYR A 739 -0.74 -13.94 38.30
C TYR A 739 -2.04 -13.39 38.90
N GLU A 740 -2.69 -12.46 38.21
CA GLU A 740 -3.96 -11.86 38.64
C GLU A 740 -5.21 -12.58 38.10
N GLY A 741 -5.07 -13.49 37.14
CA GLY A 741 -6.20 -14.21 36.57
C GLY A 741 -7.07 -13.37 35.63
N LYS A 742 -6.45 -12.45 34.87
CA LYS A 742 -7.16 -11.52 33.99
C LYS A 742 -6.81 -11.75 32.52
N ASN A 743 -7.83 -11.89 31.69
CA ASN A 743 -7.68 -11.89 30.24
C ASN A 743 -7.07 -10.56 29.78
N SER A 744 -5.96 -10.63 29.04
CA SER A 744 -5.13 -9.47 28.77
C SER A 744 -4.90 -9.26 27.28
N LEU A 745 -5.19 -8.05 26.78
CA LEU A 745 -4.76 -7.56 25.47
C LEU A 745 -3.54 -6.67 25.66
N ILE A 746 -2.42 -7.03 25.04
CA ILE A 746 -1.14 -6.33 25.18
C ILE A 746 -0.69 -5.83 23.81
N LEU A 747 -0.58 -4.51 23.67
CA LEU A 747 -0.17 -3.85 22.44
C LEU A 747 1.17 -3.14 22.61
N SER A 748 2.06 -3.29 21.63
CA SER A 748 3.36 -2.63 21.63
C SER A 748 3.76 -2.07 20.26
N LEU A 749 4.77 -1.20 20.20
CA LEU A 749 5.21 -0.59 18.93
C LEU A 749 5.92 -1.57 17.99
N SER A 750 6.41 -2.71 18.46
CA SER A 750 7.19 -3.60 17.60
C SER A 750 7.03 -5.08 17.94
N GLY A 751 7.02 -5.93 16.92
CA GLY A 751 6.97 -7.39 17.06
C GLY A 751 8.28 -8.05 17.52
N THR A 752 9.23 -7.28 18.07
CA THR A 752 10.53 -7.78 18.53
C THR A 752 10.39 -8.78 19.67
N PHE A 753 9.58 -8.47 20.68
CA PHE A 753 9.35 -9.37 21.82
C PHE A 753 8.79 -10.72 21.38
N LYS A 754 7.80 -10.72 20.46
CA LYS A 754 7.27 -11.94 19.85
C LYS A 754 8.38 -12.83 19.28
N ARG A 755 9.23 -12.26 18.40
CA ARG A 755 10.32 -13.02 17.75
C ARG A 755 11.30 -13.59 18.78
N ALA A 756 11.66 -12.77 19.77
CA ALA A 756 12.55 -13.18 20.84
C ALA A 756 11.96 -14.31 21.71
N PHE A 757 10.67 -14.22 22.06
CA PHE A 757 9.98 -15.23 22.85
C PHE A 757 9.87 -16.56 22.12
N ILE A 758 9.51 -16.56 20.84
CA ILE A 758 9.45 -17.77 20.01
C ILE A 758 10.84 -18.40 19.89
N SER A 759 11.88 -17.59 19.67
CA SER A 759 13.27 -18.07 19.62
C SER A 759 13.72 -18.68 20.95
N ALA A 760 13.40 -18.02 22.07
CA ALA A 760 13.69 -18.52 23.42
C ALA A 760 12.95 -19.84 23.71
N TRP A 761 11.66 -19.92 23.36
CA TRP A 761 10.85 -21.14 23.48
C TRP A 761 11.47 -22.31 22.72
N ARG A 762 11.83 -22.11 21.45
CA ARG A 762 12.47 -23.15 20.63
C ARG A 762 13.78 -23.65 21.22
N THR A 763 14.57 -22.75 21.81
CA THR A 763 15.86 -23.07 22.43
C THR A 763 15.70 -23.81 23.76
N HIS A 764 14.70 -23.45 24.57
CA HIS A 764 14.51 -23.96 25.93
C HIS A 764 13.33 -24.94 26.05
N GLN A 765 12.87 -25.50 24.94
CA GLN A 765 11.64 -26.28 24.85
C GLN A 765 11.54 -27.42 25.89
N PRO A 766 12.57 -28.25 26.11
CA PRO A 766 12.49 -29.34 27.10
C PRO A 766 12.33 -28.80 28.53
N ALA A 767 13.09 -27.77 28.89
CA ALA A 767 13.08 -27.18 30.22
C ALA A 767 11.74 -26.49 30.51
N TRP A 768 11.21 -25.71 29.58
CA TRP A 768 9.94 -25.00 29.74
C TRP A 768 8.73 -25.95 29.73
N ARG A 769 8.81 -27.08 29.01
CA ARG A 769 7.83 -28.18 29.14
C ARG A 769 7.80 -28.76 30.54
N GLN A 770 8.97 -29.08 31.10
CA GLN A 770 9.06 -29.67 32.43
C GLN A 770 8.64 -28.68 33.53
N GLN A 771 9.10 -27.43 33.45
CA GLN A 771 8.95 -26.45 34.52
C GLN A 771 7.58 -25.75 34.50
N TYR A 772 7.05 -25.44 33.31
CA TYR A 772 5.83 -24.64 33.16
C TYR A 772 4.70 -25.38 32.43
N GLY A 773 4.92 -26.62 31.99
CA GLY A 773 3.97 -27.34 31.14
C GLY A 773 3.69 -26.62 29.83
N MET A 774 4.70 -25.95 29.25
CA MET A 774 4.50 -25.17 28.03
C MET A 774 4.35 -26.07 26.81
N HIS A 775 3.33 -25.82 26.00
CA HIS A 775 3.05 -26.55 24.78
C HIS A 775 2.66 -25.59 23.65
N SER A 776 3.10 -25.90 22.42
CA SER A 776 2.69 -25.19 21.22
C SER A 776 1.42 -25.82 20.64
N ARG A 777 0.53 -25.02 20.06
CA ARG A 777 -0.60 -25.53 19.27
C ARG A 777 -0.14 -26.48 18.15
N CYS A 778 1.06 -26.24 17.63
CA CYS A 778 1.69 -27.02 16.59
C CYS A 778 2.21 -28.38 17.09
N ASP A 779 2.29 -28.62 18.40
CA ASP A 779 2.73 -29.91 18.95
C ASP A 779 1.71 -31.04 18.68
N LYS A 780 0.43 -30.69 18.42
CA LYS A 780 -0.67 -31.64 18.20
C LYS A 780 -0.95 -31.96 16.72
N LYS A 781 -0.47 -31.13 15.77
CA LYS A 781 -0.70 -31.34 14.34
C LYS A 781 0.47 -32.16 13.75
N THR A 782 0.17 -33.26 13.07
CA THR A 782 1.14 -34.08 12.31
C THR A 782 1.68 -33.38 11.05
N ASP A 783 1.14 -32.21 10.73
CA ASP A 783 1.50 -31.40 9.56
C ASP A 783 2.63 -30.44 9.96
N ASN A 784 3.88 -30.83 9.66
CA ASN A 784 5.09 -30.04 9.99
C ASN A 784 5.09 -28.65 9.32
N ASP A 785 4.25 -28.42 8.32
CA ASP A 785 4.24 -27.23 7.46
C ASP A 785 3.51 -26.01 8.05
N LYS A 786 2.86 -26.17 9.21
CA LYS A 786 2.19 -25.06 9.92
C LYS A 786 2.80 -24.78 11.29
N LYS A 787 4.10 -25.05 11.50
CA LYS A 787 4.79 -24.68 12.74
C LYS A 787 5.00 -23.16 12.83
N HIS A 788 3.98 -22.46 13.33
CA HIS A 788 4.07 -21.02 13.60
C HIS A 788 4.50 -20.70 15.04
N ASP A 789 4.41 -21.62 16.00
CA ASP A 789 4.77 -21.43 17.42
C ASP A 789 4.30 -20.11 18.07
N GLN A 790 3.28 -19.49 17.46
CA GLN A 790 2.71 -18.21 17.91
C GLN A 790 1.59 -18.42 18.91
N ILE A 791 1.09 -19.64 19.06
CA ILE A 791 0.04 -20.02 19.99
C ILE A 791 0.62 -21.01 20.99
N LEU A 792 0.76 -20.58 22.24
CA LEU A 792 1.40 -21.33 23.31
C LEU A 792 0.46 -21.43 24.51
N THR A 793 0.49 -22.55 25.23
CA THR A 793 -0.26 -22.72 26.48
C THR A 793 0.67 -23.19 27.58
N PHE A 794 0.69 -22.50 28.73
CA PHE A 794 1.60 -22.80 29.85
C PHE A 794 1.14 -22.22 31.18
N THR A 795 1.65 -22.75 32.30
CA THR A 795 1.32 -22.29 33.66
C THR A 795 2.58 -21.73 34.34
N PRO A 796 2.80 -20.40 34.35
CA PRO A 796 4.04 -19.81 34.86
C PRO A 796 4.24 -19.97 36.37
N PHE A 797 3.13 -20.00 37.13
CA PHE A 797 3.13 -20.05 38.59
C PHE A 797 2.33 -21.26 39.07
N LYS A 798 2.93 -22.09 39.93
CA LYS A 798 2.27 -23.25 40.51
C LYS A 798 1.03 -22.82 41.31
N GLY A 799 -0.12 -23.42 41.03
CA GLY A 799 -1.39 -23.13 41.71
C GLY A 799 -2.08 -21.83 41.27
N ARG A 800 -1.68 -21.25 40.14
CA ARG A 800 -2.32 -20.07 39.51
C ARG A 800 -2.85 -20.43 38.12
N HIS A 801 -3.28 -19.40 37.39
CA HIS A 801 -3.91 -19.54 36.08
C HIS A 801 -2.95 -20.01 35.01
N THR A 802 -3.47 -20.82 34.09
CA THR A 802 -2.81 -21.21 32.85
C THR A 802 -2.97 -20.09 31.82
N VAL A 803 -1.89 -19.71 31.15
CA VAL A 803 -1.92 -18.75 30.04
C VAL A 803 -2.17 -19.49 28.75
N HIS A 804 -3.18 -19.05 27.99
CA HIS A 804 -3.30 -19.31 26.56
C HIS A 804 -2.83 -18.05 25.81
N LEU A 805 -1.61 -18.10 25.28
CA LEU A 805 -0.93 -16.98 24.64
C LEU A 805 -1.10 -17.05 23.13
N VAL A 806 -1.65 -15.99 22.55
CA VAL A 806 -1.75 -15.79 21.10
C VAL A 806 -0.90 -14.58 20.70
N PHE A 807 0.24 -14.84 20.06
CA PHE A 807 1.05 -13.81 19.42
C PHE A 807 0.50 -13.45 18.04
N PHE A 808 -0.50 -12.60 18.04
CA PHE A 808 -1.26 -12.26 16.87
C PHE A 808 -0.51 -11.35 15.89
N ASP A 809 -0.53 -11.74 14.62
CA ASP A 809 -0.23 -10.89 13.47
C ASP A 809 -1.02 -11.32 12.24
N SER A 810 -1.04 -10.47 11.21
CA SER A 810 -1.78 -10.74 9.97
C SER A 810 -1.37 -12.06 9.28
N PRO A 811 -0.08 -12.45 9.25
CA PRO A 811 0.33 -13.78 8.79
C PRO A 811 -0.32 -14.96 9.54
N LEU A 812 -0.42 -14.90 10.88
CA LEU A 812 -1.05 -15.96 11.67
C LEU A 812 -2.53 -16.15 11.31
N ALA A 813 -3.25 -15.03 11.10
CA ALA A 813 -4.67 -15.06 10.71
C ALA A 813 -4.93 -15.71 9.34
N ASN A 814 -3.92 -15.83 8.48
CA ASN A 814 -4.06 -16.51 7.20
C ASN A 814 -3.96 -18.04 7.32
N VAL A 815 -3.40 -18.56 8.41
CA VAL A 815 -3.08 -19.99 8.57
C VAL A 815 -3.85 -20.66 9.71
N GLU A 816 -4.36 -19.89 10.68
CA GLU A 816 -5.18 -20.36 11.80
C GLU A 816 -6.47 -19.54 11.93
N ASP A 817 -7.55 -20.19 12.38
CA ASP A 817 -8.79 -19.52 12.76
C ASP A 817 -8.65 -18.93 14.17
N ILE A 818 -8.23 -17.66 14.22
CA ILE A 818 -7.98 -16.94 15.46
C ILE A 818 -9.23 -16.86 16.34
N ARG A 819 -10.45 -16.89 15.76
CA ARG A 819 -11.69 -16.84 16.55
C ARG A 819 -11.89 -18.08 17.41
N GLN A 820 -11.32 -19.23 17.02
CA GLN A 820 -11.33 -20.44 17.85
C GLN A 820 -10.34 -20.34 18.98
N GLU A 821 -9.24 -19.62 18.79
CA GLU A 821 -8.17 -19.46 19.78
C GLU A 821 -8.51 -18.39 20.83
N THR A 822 -9.61 -17.64 20.66
CA THR A 822 -10.16 -16.73 21.69
C THR A 822 -11.18 -17.41 22.60
N TYR A 823 -11.42 -18.70 22.40
CA TYR A 823 -12.36 -19.50 23.18
C TYR A 823 -11.68 -20.13 24.40
N LEU A 824 -12.31 -19.98 25.57
CA LEU A 824 -11.82 -20.57 26.82
C LEU A 824 -12.81 -21.59 27.36
N GLN A 825 -12.36 -22.84 27.48
CA GLN A 825 -13.18 -23.97 28.00
C GLN A 825 -13.24 -24.04 29.53
N ASN A 826 -12.35 -23.34 30.23
CA ASN A 826 -12.29 -23.38 31.69
C ASN A 826 -11.94 -21.99 32.25
N SER A 827 -12.41 -21.73 33.47
CA SER A 827 -12.19 -20.46 34.19
C SER A 827 -10.77 -20.33 34.76
N ASN A 828 -9.97 -21.40 34.77
CA ASN A 828 -8.58 -21.37 35.24
C ASN A 828 -7.59 -20.94 34.13
N THR A 829 -8.04 -20.81 32.89
CA THR A 829 -7.22 -20.37 31.76
C THR A 829 -7.52 -18.91 31.48
N VAL A 830 -6.47 -18.12 31.25
CA VAL A 830 -6.58 -16.73 30.83
C VAL A 830 -6.06 -16.58 29.41
N LEU A 831 -6.80 -15.87 28.57
CA LEU A 831 -6.37 -15.49 27.24
C LEU A 831 -5.40 -14.30 27.34
N VAL A 832 -4.21 -14.45 26.77
CA VAL A 832 -3.28 -13.35 26.56
C VAL A 832 -3.09 -13.14 25.08
N PHE A 833 -3.61 -12.04 24.59
CA PHE A 833 -3.52 -11.65 23.19
C PHE A 833 -2.45 -10.57 23.05
N MET A 834 -1.32 -10.88 22.40
CA MET A 834 -0.19 -9.96 22.25
C MET A 834 0.01 -9.61 20.78
N SER A 835 0.09 -8.31 20.46
CA SER A 835 0.33 -7.87 19.09
C SER A 835 1.08 -6.52 19.04
N SER A 836 1.69 -6.23 17.89
CA SER A 836 2.21 -4.88 17.64
C SER A 836 1.06 -3.97 17.17
N TYR A 837 1.10 -2.65 17.42
CA TYR A 837 0.05 -1.73 16.95
C TYR A 837 -0.22 -1.86 15.45
N LYS A 838 0.84 -1.98 14.64
CA LYS A 838 0.74 -2.22 13.18
C LYS A 838 0.01 -3.51 12.81
N SER A 839 0.06 -4.52 13.67
CA SER A 839 -0.63 -5.80 13.45
C SER A 839 -1.98 -5.85 14.16
N ALA A 840 -2.18 -5.05 15.20
CA ALA A 840 -3.31 -5.10 16.13
C ALA A 840 -4.60 -4.50 15.59
N GLY A 841 -4.58 -3.80 14.45
CA GLY A 841 -5.78 -3.27 13.80
C GLY A 841 -6.86 -4.33 13.54
N THR A 842 -6.54 -5.62 13.65
CA THR A 842 -7.49 -6.74 13.68
C THR A 842 -7.63 -7.43 15.03
N GLY A 843 -6.59 -7.37 15.86
CA GLY A 843 -6.60 -7.87 17.24
C GLY A 843 -7.66 -7.23 18.14
N LEU A 844 -8.02 -5.98 17.85
CA LEU A 844 -9.01 -5.19 18.60
C LEU A 844 -10.48 -5.62 18.40
N ASN A 845 -10.75 -6.47 17.40
CA ASN A 845 -12.10 -6.97 17.11
C ASN A 845 -12.35 -8.37 17.70
N TYR A 846 -11.41 -8.91 18.47
CA TYR A 846 -11.59 -10.18 19.16
C TYR A 846 -12.12 -9.98 20.58
N PHE A 847 -12.99 -10.88 21.00
CA PHE A 847 -13.55 -10.96 22.34
C PHE A 847 -13.15 -12.30 22.96
N VAL A 848 -13.01 -12.32 24.28
CA VAL A 848 -12.89 -13.57 25.02
C VAL A 848 -14.26 -14.24 24.98
N LYS A 849 -14.31 -15.48 24.50
CA LYS A 849 -15.58 -16.19 24.32
C LYS A 849 -15.73 -17.29 25.34
N TYR A 850 -16.86 -17.29 26.03
CA TYR A 850 -17.34 -18.38 26.87
C TYR A 850 -18.58 -19.00 26.20
N HIS A 851 -18.64 -20.32 26.19
CA HIS A 851 -19.70 -21.06 25.52
C HIS A 851 -20.13 -22.22 26.42
N ASP A 852 -21.42 -22.34 26.66
CA ASP A 852 -21.99 -23.51 27.33
C ASP A 852 -22.27 -24.60 26.28
N GLY A 853 -21.25 -25.42 25.96
CA GLY A 853 -21.42 -26.58 25.06
C GLY A 853 -20.43 -26.65 23.88
N ASP A 854 -20.78 -27.39 22.83
CA ASP A 854 -19.96 -27.55 21.61
C ASP A 854 -19.91 -26.23 20.82
N ILE A 855 -18.71 -25.81 20.40
CA ILE A 855 -18.46 -24.59 19.63
C ILE A 855 -19.23 -24.53 18.30
N ASN A 856 -19.68 -25.67 17.77
CA ASN A 856 -20.47 -25.75 16.54
C ASN A 856 -21.99 -25.73 16.79
N ASP A 857 -22.45 -25.72 18.05
CA ASP A 857 -23.86 -25.63 18.37
C ASP A 857 -24.34 -24.18 18.32
N ILE A 858 -24.97 -23.82 17.21
CA ILE A 858 -25.53 -22.47 16.96
C ILE A 858 -26.63 -22.05 17.94
N ASN A 859 -27.18 -22.97 18.74
CA ASN A 859 -28.27 -22.68 19.68
C ASN A 859 -27.79 -22.46 21.12
N ALA A 860 -26.52 -22.73 21.41
CA ALA A 860 -25.98 -22.61 22.75
C ALA A 860 -25.71 -21.14 23.12
N SER A 861 -25.94 -20.83 24.40
CA SER A 861 -25.72 -19.49 24.96
C SER A 861 -24.23 -19.12 24.89
N ARG A 862 -23.94 -18.10 24.09
CA ARG A 862 -22.59 -17.54 23.92
C ARG A 862 -22.47 -16.24 24.70
N LEU A 863 -21.42 -16.15 25.52
CA LEU A 863 -21.03 -14.92 26.20
C LEU A 863 -19.70 -14.43 25.63
N ASP A 864 -19.75 -13.32 24.91
CA ASP A 864 -18.57 -12.59 24.46
C ASP A 864 -18.26 -11.48 25.47
N VAL A 865 -17.07 -11.50 26.06
CA VAL A 865 -16.60 -10.45 26.97
C VAL A 865 -15.37 -9.75 26.42
N ASP A 866 -15.24 -8.48 26.76
CA ASP A 866 -14.04 -7.69 26.47
C ASP A 866 -12.85 -8.18 27.31
N PHE A 867 -11.63 -7.82 26.92
CA PHE A 867 -10.45 -8.10 27.73
C PHE A 867 -10.51 -7.34 29.05
N GLU A 868 -10.27 -8.03 30.15
CA GLU A 868 -10.30 -7.44 31.49
C GLU A 868 -9.12 -6.50 31.75
N ARG A 869 -7.99 -6.71 31.05
CA ARG A 869 -6.82 -5.83 31.08
C ARG A 869 -6.37 -5.46 29.68
N LEU A 870 -6.28 -4.16 29.42
CA LEU A 870 -5.60 -3.62 28.24
C LEU A 870 -4.27 -2.99 28.66
N VAL A 871 -3.16 -3.43 28.07
CA VAL A 871 -1.83 -2.86 28.32
C VAL A 871 -1.27 -2.26 27.03
N LEU A 872 -1.08 -0.95 27.04
CA LEU A 872 -0.60 -0.17 25.89
C LEU A 872 0.86 0.25 26.11
N ILE A 873 1.81 -0.52 25.58
CA ILE A 873 3.24 -0.30 25.80
C ILE A 873 3.80 0.61 24.71
N ASN A 874 3.88 1.88 25.05
CA ASN A 874 4.46 2.92 24.18
C ASN A 874 5.90 3.21 24.61
N SER A 875 6.81 3.30 23.63
CA SER A 875 8.17 3.83 23.80
C SER A 875 8.30 5.17 23.09
N SER A 876 9.31 5.97 23.45
CA SER A 876 9.52 7.29 22.87
C SER A 876 9.67 7.24 21.35
N PHE A 877 8.96 8.14 20.67
CA PHE A 877 8.72 8.22 19.22
C PHE A 877 9.97 8.38 18.31
N TYR A 878 11.18 8.52 18.89
CA TYR A 878 12.41 8.84 18.15
C TYR A 878 12.79 7.80 17.08
N SER A 879 12.28 6.56 17.17
CA SER A 879 12.57 5.48 16.23
C SER A 879 11.73 5.48 14.95
N GLU A 880 10.68 6.30 14.83
CA GLU A 880 9.79 6.31 13.64
C GLU A 880 9.93 7.52 12.72
N VAL A 881 10.53 8.63 13.20
CA VAL A 881 10.95 9.75 12.33
C VAL A 881 12.21 9.38 11.56
N LYS A 882 13.01 8.49 12.16
CA LYS A 882 14.21 7.94 11.58
C LYS A 882 13.86 6.75 10.70
N ASP A 883 14.52 6.61 9.57
CA ASP A 883 14.50 5.35 8.84
C ASP A 883 15.29 4.25 9.56
N ASN A 884 15.33 3.06 8.96
CA ASN A 884 16.05 1.90 9.51
C ASN A 884 17.56 2.16 9.71
N SER A 885 18.14 3.16 9.03
CA SER A 885 19.53 3.59 9.18
C SER A 885 19.72 4.68 10.24
N GLY A 886 18.64 5.13 10.89
CA GLY A 886 18.69 6.16 11.93
C GLY A 886 18.69 7.60 11.41
N ASN A 887 18.43 7.83 10.11
CA ASN A 887 18.51 9.14 9.45
C ASN A 887 17.14 9.83 9.35
N LEU A 888 17.12 11.16 9.41
CA LEU A 888 15.92 12.01 9.36
C LEU A 888 15.64 12.58 7.95
N ASN A 889 16.59 12.55 7.03
CA ASN A 889 16.45 12.96 5.64
C ASN A 889 15.68 11.88 4.84
N THR A 890 14.40 11.73 5.14
CA THR A 890 13.51 10.78 4.46
C THR A 890 12.46 11.52 3.64
N LEU A 891 12.05 10.96 2.51
CA LEU A 891 11.04 11.56 1.65
C LEU A 891 9.74 11.92 2.39
N PRO A 892 9.18 11.09 3.29
CA PRO A 892 8.02 11.46 4.10
C PRO A 892 8.22 12.69 5.00
N ASN A 893 9.44 12.91 5.50
CA ASN A 893 9.76 14.06 6.35
C ASN A 893 9.82 15.35 5.50
N TYR A 894 10.40 15.30 4.29
CA TYR A 894 10.35 16.42 3.35
C TYR A 894 8.92 16.79 2.95
N VAL A 895 8.09 15.80 2.59
CA VAL A 895 6.67 16.02 2.29
C VAL A 895 5.93 16.64 3.49
N THR A 896 6.26 16.21 4.72
CA THR A 896 5.67 16.78 5.95
C THR A 896 6.00 18.27 6.10
N VAL A 897 7.23 18.69 5.78
CA VAL A 897 7.63 20.11 5.82
C VAL A 897 6.96 20.91 4.71
N LEU A 898 6.87 20.38 3.48
CA LEU A 898 6.15 21.05 2.38
C LEU A 898 4.67 21.29 2.73
N LYS A 899 4.00 20.26 3.26
CA LYS A 899 2.65 20.40 3.81
C LYS A 899 2.61 21.38 4.97
N HIS A 900 3.72 21.51 5.71
CA HIS A 900 3.79 22.44 6.82
C HIS A 900 3.75 23.89 6.33
N TYR A 901 4.60 24.22 5.38
CA TYR A 901 4.70 25.53 4.75
C TYR A 901 3.46 25.91 3.95
N ALA A 902 2.84 24.97 3.24
CA ALA A 902 1.60 25.23 2.51
C ALA A 902 0.42 25.63 3.42
N ASP A 903 0.41 25.13 4.66
CA ASP A 903 -0.60 25.42 5.68
C ASP A 903 -0.28 26.70 6.49
N ASP A 904 0.88 27.31 6.31
CA ASP A 904 1.28 28.53 7.04
C ASP A 904 0.62 29.75 6.40
N ASP A 905 -0.42 30.26 7.04
CA ASP A 905 -1.16 31.43 6.58
C ASP A 905 -0.47 32.77 6.94
N ILE A 906 0.63 32.74 7.72
CA ILE A 906 1.34 33.92 8.21
C ILE A 906 2.56 34.22 7.36
N THR A 907 3.38 33.20 7.09
CA THR A 907 4.65 33.35 6.38
C THR A 907 4.52 32.87 4.94
N VAL A 908 4.94 33.69 3.99
CA VAL A 908 5.02 33.30 2.59
C VAL A 908 6.34 32.56 2.35
N HIS A 909 6.24 31.27 2.05
CA HIS A 909 7.39 30.42 1.77
C HIS A 909 7.63 30.32 0.26
N LYS A 910 8.84 30.62 -0.20
CA LYS A 910 9.25 30.52 -1.60
C LYS A 910 10.13 29.28 -1.82
N LEU A 911 10.16 28.77 -3.05
CA LEU A 911 11.02 27.63 -3.38
C LEU A 911 12.52 27.95 -3.30
N ALA A 912 12.94 29.15 -3.72
CA ALA A 912 14.34 29.56 -3.60
C ALA A 912 14.84 29.54 -2.14
N ASP A 913 13.94 29.76 -1.18
CA ASP A 913 14.25 29.79 0.25
C ASP A 913 14.11 28.41 0.91
N PHE A 914 13.77 27.35 0.15
CA PHE A 914 13.52 26.02 0.69
C PHE A 914 14.81 25.27 1.02
N ASN A 915 15.39 25.61 2.16
CA ASN A 915 16.54 24.93 2.75
C ASN A 915 16.13 24.19 4.03
N VAL A 916 16.10 22.86 3.97
CA VAL A 916 15.55 22.01 5.04
C VAL A 916 16.65 21.50 5.96
N ASN A 917 16.50 21.74 7.27
CA ASN A 917 17.43 21.23 8.28
C ASN A 917 16.74 20.26 9.25
N PHE A 918 16.94 18.97 9.02
CA PHE A 918 16.44 17.92 9.91
C PHE A 918 17.37 17.55 11.06
N ALA A 919 18.47 18.26 11.29
CA ALA A 919 19.32 18.04 12.46
C ALA A 919 18.87 18.87 13.67
N HIS A 920 18.43 20.12 13.45
CA HIS A 920 17.99 21.04 14.50
C HIS A 920 17.05 22.14 13.96
N GLY A 921 16.42 22.90 14.84
CA GLY A 921 15.62 24.08 14.46
C GLY A 921 14.14 23.79 14.17
N ALA A 922 13.51 24.65 13.36
CA ALA A 922 12.07 24.61 13.11
C ALA A 922 11.62 23.34 12.36
N ASP A 923 12.30 22.96 11.27
CA ASP A 923 11.97 21.78 10.47
C ASP A 923 12.09 20.47 11.26
N PHE A 924 13.13 20.37 12.07
CA PHE A 924 13.28 19.30 13.05
C PHE A 924 12.01 19.23 13.92
N ASN A 925 11.63 20.34 14.58
CA ASN A 925 10.47 20.40 15.46
C ASN A 925 9.14 20.08 14.76
N VAL A 926 8.97 20.50 13.50
CA VAL A 926 7.78 20.20 12.67
C VAL A 926 7.58 18.69 12.54
N ASN A 927 8.63 17.94 12.21
CA ASN A 927 8.53 16.49 12.08
C ASN A 927 8.16 15.78 13.39
N PHE A 928 8.62 16.31 14.53
CA PHE A 928 8.22 15.76 15.82
C PHE A 928 6.79 16.16 16.22
N ALA A 929 6.30 17.31 15.79
CA ALA A 929 4.97 17.80 16.15
C ALA A 929 3.83 17.11 15.37
N HIS A 930 4.06 16.73 14.11
CA HIS A 930 3.00 16.35 13.17
C HIS A 930 2.85 14.85 12.88
N ARG A 931 3.55 13.97 13.61
CA ARG A 931 3.38 12.51 13.49
C ARG A 931 2.34 11.95 14.48
N PRO A 932 1.54 10.95 14.05
CA PRO A 932 0.32 10.52 14.74
C PRO A 932 0.54 9.94 16.15
N TRP A 933 1.72 9.39 16.45
CA TRP A 933 1.96 8.62 17.67
C TRP A 933 2.38 9.45 18.89
N ARG A 934 2.59 10.77 18.76
CA ARG A 934 2.98 11.64 19.89
C ARG A 934 1.88 11.80 20.95
N LYS A 935 0.66 11.30 20.72
CA LYS A 935 -0.51 11.60 21.56
C LYS A 935 -1.38 10.38 21.89
N LEU A 936 -0.77 9.19 22.04
CA LEU A 936 -1.36 8.12 22.86
C LEU A 936 -1.06 8.30 24.37
N SER A 937 -0.47 9.42 24.78
CA SER A 937 -0.60 9.87 26.17
C SER A 937 -2.05 10.25 26.43
N PRO A 938 -2.61 9.96 27.61
CA PRO A 938 -3.85 10.60 28.01
C PRO A 938 -3.61 12.10 27.94
N VAL A 939 -4.33 12.78 27.04
CA VAL A 939 -4.51 14.22 27.15
C VAL A 939 -4.90 14.46 28.59
N ASN A 940 -4.07 15.22 29.28
CA ASN A 940 -4.20 15.62 30.67
C ASN A 940 -5.68 15.63 31.09
N GLY A 941 -5.99 14.88 32.15
CA GLY A 941 -7.20 15.10 32.91
C GLY A 941 -7.19 16.54 33.40
N ARG A 942 -7.78 17.43 32.59
CA ARG A 942 -8.31 18.77 32.87
C ARG A 942 -8.64 19.43 31.52
N THR A 943 -9.84 19.15 31.02
CA THR A 943 -10.80 20.14 30.49
C THR A 943 -12.14 19.48 30.21
#